data_AF-A0A6A1UQ45-F1
#
_entry.id   AF-A0A6A1UQ45-F1
#
_cell.length_a   1.000
_cell.length_b   1.000
_cell.length_c   1.000
_cell.angle_alpha   90.00
_cell.angle_beta   90.00
_cell.angle_gamma   90.00
#
_symmetry.space_group_name_H-M   'P 1'
#
loop_
_entity.id
_entity.type
_entity.pdbx_description
1 polymer ?
#
loop_
_entity_poly.entity_id
_entity_poly.type
_entity_poly.pdbx_seq_one_letter_code
_entity_poly.pdbx_strand_id
1 'polypeptide(L)'
;MKLYALASAAIVVVLAVVLRFSWVPISSSSCSPPPSFSAPVADLVVKNAVIFTSDESLPFADSTAVRNGRILRVGNHSFVQEVAGYGTVELNLEGKVVVPGFIDSHVHLLFGGLQIVRVELRGVNQKDEFIRKVKEAVRNAQEGSWILGGGWNNNLWGGELPVASWIDDITPYNPVWLSRMDGHMGLANSVALKLSGIGNLQENPEGGTIMRTSSGEPTGLLIDSAMKLLLPWIPKDSVNRRREALHRASNLALMRGVTTVVDFGRYFPGASAELSWEDFSDVYQWADISGKMMIRVCLFFPMETWPRLLDLTGKMGRALSQWIYLGGVKAFADGSLGSNSALFYEPYVDDPQNYGLEVTEIKSLSNMTLSSDKSGLQVAIHAIGDRANDLILDMYDSVVSTNGMRDRRFRIEHAQHLAPGAAARFGRQGIIASVQPEHLLYDADSAAKKLGTDRAQKGSYLFRSLLASNAQLAFGSDWPVADINPLGGIRTAMKRIPPAWNDAWIPSECLTLDDALKGQFVLFSSSFNSLVHHHLSHSIEILPYVPVTQFPHLCMLPSITCDQGCEHRRNLQNRETDLAGLVHLVKFYKSRRFDANIGLPKPNDFHDFPEYFVLEAIPHAVAMVRAADKKSPREAVEFVLQLLKYNDNNGNPYSDVFWLAELVQSVGELEFGQQSILFLTSLLKRIDRLLQFDRLMPSHNGILTVSCIRTLTQIALKLSEFIPHDRVFELIRPFRDFKTIWKVRIEASRALLDLEFHSKGIGAALSLFIKYLEEEPSLRGQVKLAVHAMRLCQISSGSDSIDTLKSDMLVSLLRLLDGHIAFNNVFLRHHLFCIIQILAGRPPTLYGVPRETRTLLMGDAEACIEQKNIFSALVSEVKPPDLPSDIPHPPEPPSNVPDPLELPPDMPNPSHDVVGCSAWFQGRRYCF
;
A
#
# COMPACT_ATOMS: atom_id res chain seq x y z
N MET A 1 62.51 10.70 45.82
CA MET A 1 63.99 10.74 45.71
C MET A 1 64.45 9.50 44.96
N LYS A 2 65.07 9.74 43.79
CA LYS A 2 65.97 8.90 42.97
C LYS A 2 65.56 7.47 42.56
N LEU A 3 65.32 7.38 41.24
CA LEU A 3 65.58 6.25 40.34
C LEU A 3 67.05 5.79 40.36
N TYR A 4 67.27 4.60 39.76
CA TYR A 4 68.52 3.97 39.28
C TYR A 4 69.35 3.26 40.37
N ALA A 5 69.91 2.07 40.17
CA ALA A 5 70.23 1.39 38.92
C ALA A 5 70.58 -0.09 39.19
N LEU A 6 70.13 -0.95 38.26
CA LEU A 6 70.90 -1.98 37.53
C LEU A 6 71.74 -2.97 38.37
N ALA A 7 71.25 -4.19 38.56
CA ALA A 7 71.37 -5.31 37.61
C ALA A 7 72.68 -6.09 37.76
N SER A 8 72.55 -7.38 38.07
CA SER A 8 73.39 -8.49 37.59
C SER A 8 72.75 -9.78 38.11
N ALA A 9 71.89 -10.46 37.36
CA ALA A 9 72.24 -11.43 36.32
C ALA A 9 72.97 -12.67 36.87
N ALA A 10 72.20 -13.67 37.34
CA ALA A 10 72.69 -15.06 37.51
C ALA A 10 71.62 -16.14 37.83
N ILE A 11 70.33 -15.82 38.08
CA ILE A 11 69.38 -16.80 38.64
C ILE A 11 68.18 -17.05 37.70
N VAL A 12 68.43 -17.30 36.41
CA VAL A 12 67.36 -17.62 35.44
C VAL A 12 67.63 -18.89 34.61
N VAL A 13 68.77 -19.58 34.72
CA VAL A 13 69.09 -20.68 33.77
C VAL A 13 69.07 -22.10 34.36
N VAL A 14 68.90 -22.31 35.68
CA VAL A 14 69.03 -23.67 36.28
C VAL A 14 67.69 -24.33 36.67
N LEU A 15 66.56 -23.63 36.61
CA LEU A 15 65.25 -24.19 37.01
C LEU A 15 64.46 -24.87 35.86
N ALA A 16 65.03 -25.00 34.66
CA ALA A 16 64.32 -25.44 33.46
C ALA A 16 64.55 -26.90 33.01
N VAL A 17 65.26 -27.76 33.76
CA VAL A 17 65.66 -29.10 33.21
C VAL A 17 65.25 -30.32 34.04
N VAL A 18 64.75 -30.23 35.28
CA VAL A 18 64.62 -31.45 36.14
C VAL A 18 63.18 -31.91 36.46
N LEU A 19 62.12 -31.26 35.98
CA LEU A 19 60.74 -31.73 36.22
C LEU A 19 60.03 -32.17 34.94
N ARG A 20 60.66 -33.10 34.22
CA ARG A 20 59.97 -34.04 33.31
C ARG A 20 60.10 -35.42 33.93
N PHE A 21 59.03 -35.91 34.55
CA PHE A 21 58.53 -37.30 34.54
C PHE A 21 57.57 -37.50 35.73
N SER A 22 56.38 -37.99 35.41
CA SER A 22 55.42 -38.65 36.31
C SER A 22 54.63 -37.76 37.27
N TRP A 23 53.49 -37.25 36.80
CA TRP A 23 52.23 -37.32 37.54
C TRP A 23 51.07 -37.13 36.58
N VAL A 24 50.14 -38.08 36.61
CA VAL A 24 48.87 -38.08 35.86
C VAL A 24 47.85 -37.29 36.69
N PRO A 25 47.23 -36.24 36.14
CA PRO A 25 45.92 -35.80 36.58
C PRO A 25 44.89 -36.18 35.52
N ILE A 26 43.82 -36.81 35.99
CA ILE A 26 42.59 -37.06 35.26
C ILE A 26 42.01 -35.70 34.86
N SER A 27 42.24 -35.27 33.62
CA SER A 27 41.51 -34.17 33.00
C SER A 27 40.23 -34.75 32.40
N SER A 28 39.10 -34.51 33.05
CA SER A 28 37.79 -34.60 32.41
C SER A 28 37.81 -33.74 31.16
N SER A 29 37.90 -34.38 30.01
CA SER A 29 37.70 -33.77 28.71
C SER A 29 36.22 -33.40 28.55
N SER A 30 35.81 -32.32 29.20
CA SER A 30 34.68 -31.53 28.71
C SER A 30 35.19 -30.77 27.48
N CYS A 31 35.20 -31.45 26.33
CA CYS A 31 35.06 -30.77 25.06
C CYS A 31 33.71 -30.07 25.09
N SER A 32 33.66 -28.85 25.63
CA SER A 32 32.68 -27.89 25.15
C SER A 32 32.97 -27.76 23.65
N PRO A 33 32.02 -28.10 22.75
CA PRO A 33 32.23 -27.78 21.35
C PRO A 33 32.49 -26.27 21.28
N PRO A 34 33.39 -25.80 20.37
CA PRO A 34 33.39 -24.38 20.06
C PRO A 34 31.94 -23.98 19.76
N PRO A 35 31.47 -22.79 20.18
CA PRO A 35 30.12 -22.37 19.83
C PRO A 35 29.99 -22.54 18.32
N SER A 36 29.19 -23.51 17.92
CA SER A 36 28.83 -23.71 16.52
C SER A 36 27.99 -22.49 16.20
N PHE A 37 28.63 -21.42 15.72
CA PHE A 37 27.93 -20.43 14.93
C PHE A 37 27.41 -21.22 13.74
N SER A 38 26.18 -21.70 13.84
CA SER A 38 25.48 -22.24 12.68
C SER A 38 25.53 -21.12 11.65
N ALA A 39 26.03 -21.46 10.45
CA ALA A 39 26.07 -20.52 9.36
C ALA A 39 24.67 -19.90 9.22
N PRO A 40 24.56 -18.58 9.02
CA PRO A 40 23.26 -17.93 8.96
C PRO A 40 22.39 -18.59 7.88
N VAL A 41 21.20 -19.06 8.28
CA VAL A 41 20.23 -19.69 7.37
C VAL A 41 19.34 -18.60 6.76
N ALA A 42 19.14 -18.65 5.44
CA ALA A 42 18.29 -17.71 4.72
C ALA A 42 16.80 -17.94 4.99
N ASP A 43 16.00 -16.88 4.99
CA ASP A 43 14.53 -16.97 5.03
C ASP A 43 13.95 -17.16 3.63
N LEU A 44 14.61 -16.56 2.61
CA LEU A 44 14.22 -16.61 1.21
C LEU A 44 15.46 -16.84 0.33
N VAL A 45 15.34 -17.73 -0.65
CA VAL A 45 16.28 -17.87 -1.77
C VAL A 45 15.53 -17.61 -3.06
N VAL A 46 15.96 -16.60 -3.80
CA VAL A 46 15.48 -16.32 -5.15
C VAL A 46 16.48 -16.92 -6.14
N LYS A 47 16.01 -17.69 -7.12
CA LYS A 47 16.85 -18.40 -8.08
C LYS A 47 16.33 -18.30 -9.51
N ASN A 48 17.21 -18.60 -10.46
CA ASN A 48 16.91 -18.60 -11.89
C ASN A 48 16.30 -17.25 -12.30
N ALA A 49 17.04 -16.18 -12.01
CA ALA A 49 16.68 -14.80 -12.29
C ALA A 49 17.80 -14.10 -13.06
N VAL A 50 17.53 -12.91 -13.58
CA VAL A 50 18.56 -11.97 -14.03
C VAL A 50 18.60 -10.82 -13.03
N ILE A 51 19.47 -10.91 -12.02
CA ILE A 51 19.52 -9.95 -10.91
C ILE A 51 20.57 -8.89 -11.20
N PHE A 52 20.14 -7.66 -11.50
CA PHE A 52 21.03 -6.51 -11.56
C PHE A 52 21.40 -6.08 -10.13
N THR A 53 22.69 -6.06 -9.81
CA THR A 53 23.16 -5.76 -8.44
C THR A 53 23.59 -4.30 -8.26
N SER A 54 23.79 -3.57 -9.37
CA SER A 54 24.46 -2.26 -9.41
C SER A 54 25.91 -2.26 -8.88
N ASP A 55 26.53 -3.43 -8.68
CA ASP A 55 27.94 -3.59 -8.30
C ASP A 55 28.78 -3.83 -9.56
N GLU A 56 29.79 -2.98 -9.81
CA GLU A 56 30.65 -3.10 -10.98
C GLU A 56 31.44 -4.42 -11.02
N SER A 57 31.71 -5.02 -9.85
CA SER A 57 32.43 -6.31 -9.74
C SER A 57 31.55 -7.53 -10.00
N LEU A 58 30.23 -7.40 -9.84
CA LEU A 58 29.25 -8.47 -10.08
C LEU A 58 27.94 -7.86 -10.61
N PRO A 59 27.92 -7.27 -11.82
CA PRO A 59 26.78 -6.48 -12.29
C PRO A 59 25.49 -7.30 -12.42
N PHE A 60 25.62 -8.59 -12.69
CA PHE A 60 24.51 -9.53 -12.77
C PHE A 60 24.76 -10.81 -11.95
N ALA A 61 23.70 -11.35 -11.38
CA ALA A 61 23.67 -12.62 -10.66
C ALA A 61 22.43 -13.44 -11.05
N ASP A 62 22.47 -14.76 -10.82
CA ASP A 62 21.35 -15.65 -11.12
C ASP A 62 20.45 -15.94 -9.90
N SER A 63 21.00 -15.74 -8.70
CA SER A 63 20.35 -16.07 -7.43
C SER A 63 20.75 -15.11 -6.31
N THR A 64 19.87 -14.99 -5.31
CA THR A 64 20.12 -14.22 -4.08
C THR A 64 19.45 -14.88 -2.87
N ALA A 65 20.11 -14.84 -1.72
CA ALA A 65 19.58 -15.29 -0.43
C ALA A 65 19.34 -14.08 0.47
N VAL A 66 18.21 -14.10 1.16
CA VAL A 66 17.75 -13.02 2.03
C VAL A 66 17.47 -13.55 3.43
N ARG A 67 17.92 -12.82 4.46
CA ARG A 67 17.66 -13.12 5.87
C ARG A 67 17.34 -11.85 6.66
N ASN A 68 16.22 -11.83 7.38
CA ASN A 68 15.68 -10.65 8.07
C ASN A 68 15.67 -9.45 7.12
N GLY A 69 15.25 -9.74 5.88
CA GLY A 69 15.26 -8.83 4.73
C GLY A 69 16.65 -8.49 4.15
N ARG A 70 17.76 -8.72 4.85
CA ARG A 70 19.13 -8.43 4.37
C ARG A 70 19.61 -9.43 3.32
N ILE A 71 20.33 -8.98 2.29
CA ILE A 71 21.00 -9.89 1.34
C ILE A 71 22.07 -10.57 2.18
N LEU A 72 21.94 -11.87 2.27
CA LEU A 72 22.92 -12.72 2.90
C LEU A 72 24.00 -13.13 1.88
N ARG A 73 23.60 -13.46 0.65
CA ARG A 73 24.47 -13.79 -0.48
C ARG A 73 23.80 -13.43 -1.79
N VAL A 74 24.60 -13.07 -2.80
CA VAL A 74 24.16 -12.86 -4.19
C VAL A 74 25.23 -13.43 -5.11
N GLY A 75 24.84 -14.10 -6.19
CA GLY A 75 25.77 -14.74 -7.10
C GLY A 75 25.13 -15.89 -7.88
N ASN A 76 25.88 -16.97 -8.09
CA ASN A 76 25.36 -18.17 -8.71
C ASN A 76 24.53 -19.03 -7.74
N HIS A 77 23.67 -19.88 -8.30
CA HIS A 77 22.74 -20.69 -7.51
C HIS A 77 23.45 -21.58 -6.50
N SER A 78 24.55 -22.24 -6.89
CA SER A 78 25.32 -23.11 -5.99
C SER A 78 25.84 -22.37 -4.75
N PHE A 79 26.38 -21.17 -4.91
CA PHE A 79 26.91 -20.35 -3.82
C PHE A 79 25.81 -19.85 -2.88
N VAL A 80 24.64 -19.55 -3.43
CA VAL A 80 23.47 -19.09 -2.68
C VAL A 80 22.79 -20.25 -1.95
N GLN A 81 22.75 -21.45 -2.55
CA GLN A 81 22.11 -22.62 -1.95
C GLN A 81 22.80 -23.10 -0.66
N GLU A 82 24.10 -22.82 -0.50
CA GLU A 82 24.85 -23.15 0.73
C GLU A 82 24.28 -22.53 2.01
N VAL A 83 23.53 -21.43 1.90
CA VAL A 83 22.87 -20.78 3.05
C VAL A 83 21.38 -21.09 3.15
N ALA A 84 20.86 -21.93 2.25
CA ALA A 84 19.51 -22.47 2.38
C ALA A 84 19.47 -23.53 3.49
N GLY A 85 18.40 -23.56 4.26
CA GLY A 85 18.22 -24.50 5.36
C GLY A 85 16.76 -24.73 5.69
N TYR A 86 16.51 -25.35 6.85
CA TYR A 86 15.15 -25.62 7.29
C TYR A 86 14.35 -24.32 7.45
N GLY A 87 13.22 -24.22 6.75
CA GLY A 87 12.36 -23.03 6.75
C GLY A 87 12.66 -21.98 5.68
N THR A 88 13.74 -22.14 4.90
CA THR A 88 14.01 -21.27 3.74
C THR A 88 12.93 -21.45 2.67
N VAL A 89 12.31 -20.36 2.25
CA VAL A 89 11.40 -20.32 1.10
C VAL A 89 12.22 -20.20 -0.17
N GLU A 90 12.01 -21.05 -1.16
CA GLU A 90 12.65 -20.91 -2.47
C GLU A 90 11.68 -20.33 -3.50
N LEU A 91 12.12 -19.29 -4.22
CA LEU A 91 11.37 -18.62 -5.27
C LEU A 91 12.13 -18.73 -6.59
N ASN A 92 11.60 -19.49 -7.53
CA ASN A 92 12.10 -19.57 -8.90
C ASN A 92 11.47 -18.46 -9.75
N LEU A 93 12.29 -17.61 -10.35
CA LEU A 93 11.82 -16.49 -11.17
C LEU A 93 11.78 -16.77 -12.67
N GLU A 94 12.13 -17.98 -13.12
CA GLU A 94 11.98 -18.41 -14.52
C GLU A 94 12.66 -17.47 -15.54
N GLY A 95 13.83 -16.94 -15.17
CA GLY A 95 14.63 -16.02 -15.98
C GLY A 95 14.16 -14.56 -15.93
N LYS A 96 13.20 -14.20 -15.06
CA LYS A 96 12.75 -12.80 -14.93
C LYS A 96 13.84 -11.89 -14.36
N VAL A 97 13.75 -10.60 -14.70
CA VAL A 97 14.69 -9.58 -14.26
C VAL A 97 14.35 -9.11 -12.86
N VAL A 98 15.37 -9.00 -12.03
CA VAL A 98 15.31 -8.39 -10.70
C VAL A 98 16.19 -7.15 -10.70
N VAL A 99 15.65 -6.02 -10.28
CA VAL A 99 16.42 -4.80 -10.02
C VAL A 99 16.32 -4.42 -8.55
N PRO A 100 17.28 -3.63 -8.01
CA PRO A 100 17.11 -3.01 -6.71
C PRO A 100 15.84 -2.15 -6.71
N GLY A 101 15.11 -2.12 -5.60
CA GLY A 101 13.97 -1.22 -5.46
C GLY A 101 14.38 0.23 -5.70
N PHE A 102 13.59 0.97 -6.48
CA PHE A 102 13.91 2.33 -6.87
C PHE A 102 13.88 3.29 -5.67
N ILE A 103 14.78 4.27 -5.71
CA ILE A 103 14.83 5.37 -4.75
C ILE A 103 14.36 6.63 -5.45
N ASP A 104 13.35 7.29 -4.90
CA ASP A 104 12.99 8.64 -5.33
C ASP A 104 13.72 9.66 -4.46
N SER A 105 14.66 10.41 -5.04
CA SER A 105 15.52 11.32 -4.29
C SER A 105 14.87 12.66 -3.91
N HIS A 106 13.64 12.92 -4.37
CA HIS A 106 12.93 14.16 -4.03
C HIS A 106 11.42 13.95 -4.19
N VAL A 107 10.68 13.94 -3.08
CA VAL A 107 9.22 13.92 -3.09
C VAL A 107 8.63 14.79 -1.98
N HIS A 108 7.35 15.07 -2.10
CA HIS A 108 6.49 15.60 -1.04
C HIS A 108 5.40 14.56 -0.70
N LEU A 109 5.80 13.49 -0.02
CA LEU A 109 5.03 12.23 0.04
C LEU A 109 3.63 12.41 0.66
N LEU A 110 3.53 13.07 1.81
CA LEU A 110 2.24 13.29 2.46
C LEU A 110 1.38 14.30 1.70
N PHE A 111 2.00 15.32 1.10
CA PHE A 111 1.28 16.28 0.27
C PHE A 111 0.62 15.58 -0.92
N GLY A 112 1.37 14.76 -1.67
CA GLY A 112 0.81 13.98 -2.77
C GLY A 112 -0.25 12.99 -2.31
N GLY A 113 -0.06 12.33 -1.15
CA GLY A 113 -1.07 11.42 -0.59
C GLY A 113 -2.40 12.11 -0.21
N LEU A 114 -2.35 13.39 0.16
CA LEU A 114 -3.53 14.24 0.38
C LEU A 114 -4.14 14.70 -0.95
N GLN A 115 -3.30 14.98 -1.95
CA GLN A 115 -3.70 15.43 -3.28
C GLN A 115 -4.52 14.40 -4.05
N ILE A 116 -4.24 13.09 -3.88
CA ILE A 116 -4.97 11.99 -4.55
C ILE A 116 -6.50 12.07 -4.37
N VAL A 117 -6.97 12.60 -3.24
CA VAL A 117 -8.41 12.70 -2.90
C VAL A 117 -8.95 14.13 -2.96
N ARG A 118 -8.24 15.01 -3.66
CA ARG A 118 -8.58 16.42 -3.90
C ARG A 118 -8.93 16.63 -5.39
N VAL A 119 -9.24 17.86 -5.79
CA VAL A 119 -9.53 18.17 -7.20
C VAL A 119 -8.28 17.93 -8.04
N GLU A 120 -8.33 16.94 -8.92
CA GLU A 120 -7.24 16.54 -9.81
C GLU A 120 -7.29 17.30 -11.13
N LEU A 121 -6.31 18.17 -11.35
CA LEU A 121 -6.19 19.03 -12.53
C LEU A 121 -4.95 18.75 -13.38
N ARG A 122 -4.17 17.71 -13.04
CA ARG A 122 -3.05 17.24 -13.86
C ARG A 122 -3.54 16.74 -15.21
N GLY A 123 -2.83 17.14 -16.26
CA GLY A 123 -3.13 16.76 -17.64
C GLY A 123 -4.36 17.45 -18.25
N VAL A 124 -5.08 18.29 -17.49
CA VAL A 124 -6.17 19.11 -18.04
C VAL A 124 -5.57 20.06 -19.07
N ASN A 125 -6.11 20.03 -20.28
CA ASN A 125 -5.61 20.76 -21.44
C ASN A 125 -6.65 21.71 -22.05
N GLN A 126 -7.78 21.92 -21.36
CA GLN A 126 -8.83 22.86 -21.75
C GLN A 126 -9.40 23.58 -20.53
N LYS A 127 -9.67 24.88 -20.70
CA LYS A 127 -10.30 25.74 -19.70
C LYS A 127 -11.66 25.20 -19.23
N ASP A 128 -12.51 24.76 -20.14
CA ASP A 128 -13.84 24.25 -19.81
C ASP A 128 -13.77 22.98 -18.94
N GLU A 129 -12.77 22.12 -19.18
CA GLU A 129 -12.55 20.94 -18.34
C GLU A 129 -12.06 21.31 -16.93
N PHE A 130 -11.20 22.32 -16.82
CA PHE A 130 -10.79 22.87 -15.52
C PHE A 130 -12.01 23.31 -14.71
N ILE A 131 -12.86 24.15 -15.31
CA ILE A 131 -14.08 24.67 -14.68
C ILE A 131 -15.05 23.52 -14.33
N ARG A 132 -15.22 22.54 -15.24
CA ARG A 132 -16.07 21.35 -15.00
C ARG A 132 -15.61 20.56 -13.77
N LYS A 133 -14.32 20.28 -13.64
CA LYS A 133 -13.76 19.52 -12.50
C LYS A 133 -13.96 20.25 -11.17
N VAL A 134 -13.79 21.59 -11.16
CA VAL A 134 -14.09 22.41 -9.97
C VAL A 134 -15.59 22.36 -9.65
N LYS A 135 -16.45 22.51 -10.66
CA LYS A 135 -17.91 22.44 -10.50
C LYS A 135 -18.35 21.10 -9.91
N GLU A 136 -17.77 19.99 -10.38
CA GLU A 136 -18.04 18.65 -9.85
C GLU A 136 -17.64 18.50 -8.39
N ALA A 137 -16.53 19.10 -7.98
CA ALA A 137 -16.09 19.08 -6.59
C ALA A 137 -17.04 19.86 -5.66
N VAL A 138 -17.59 20.98 -6.15
CA VAL A 138 -18.53 21.81 -5.37
C VAL A 138 -19.88 21.12 -5.19
N ARG A 139 -20.37 20.33 -6.16
CA ARG A 139 -21.72 19.71 -6.13
C ARG A 139 -22.01 18.90 -4.86
N ASN A 140 -20.99 18.30 -4.26
CA ASN A 140 -21.12 17.46 -3.06
C ASN A 140 -20.46 18.09 -1.83
N ALA A 141 -19.98 19.34 -1.93
CA ALA A 141 -19.31 20.04 -0.84
C ALA A 141 -20.34 20.76 0.03
N GLN A 142 -20.13 20.72 1.35
CA GLN A 142 -20.90 21.56 2.26
C GLN A 142 -20.55 23.04 2.03
N GLU A 143 -21.54 23.94 2.08
CA GLU A 143 -21.28 25.38 2.00
C GLU A 143 -20.23 25.81 3.06
N GLY A 144 -19.34 26.73 2.67
CA GLY A 144 -18.23 27.18 3.51
C GLY A 144 -17.05 26.20 3.62
N SER A 145 -17.18 24.95 3.17
CA SER A 145 -16.05 24.02 3.13
C SER A 145 -15.08 24.38 2.00
N TRP A 146 -13.78 24.17 2.25
CA TRP A 146 -12.72 24.48 1.28
C TRP A 146 -12.66 23.45 0.15
N ILE A 147 -12.63 23.95 -1.09
CA ILE A 147 -12.31 23.13 -2.28
C ILE A 147 -10.82 23.22 -2.52
N LEU A 148 -10.13 22.11 -2.28
CA LEU A 148 -8.68 22.00 -2.43
C LEU A 148 -8.34 21.08 -3.60
N GLY A 149 -7.23 21.38 -4.26
CA GLY A 149 -6.72 20.57 -5.35
C GLY A 149 -5.56 21.23 -6.07
N GLY A 150 -5.33 20.83 -7.31
CA GLY A 150 -4.22 21.34 -8.08
C GLY A 150 -3.65 20.37 -9.11
N GLY A 151 -2.40 20.60 -9.48
CA GLY A 151 -1.72 19.87 -10.57
C GLY A 151 -1.94 20.50 -11.95
N TRP A 152 -2.61 21.65 -12.02
CA TRP A 152 -2.88 22.31 -13.29
C TRP A 152 -1.61 22.89 -13.92
N ASN A 153 -1.56 22.93 -15.25
CA ASN A 153 -0.47 23.53 -16.00
C ASN A 153 -1.04 24.30 -17.20
N ASN A 154 -0.96 25.62 -17.15
CA ASN A 154 -1.51 26.51 -18.17
C ASN A 154 -0.89 26.31 -19.56
N ASN A 155 0.34 25.79 -19.64
CA ASN A 155 0.98 25.49 -20.93
C ASN A 155 0.21 24.44 -21.73
N LEU A 156 -0.57 23.58 -21.07
CA LEU A 156 -1.36 22.53 -21.74
C LEU A 156 -2.59 23.05 -22.47
N TRP A 157 -3.09 24.25 -22.14
CA TRP A 157 -4.29 24.85 -22.74
C TRP A 157 -4.04 26.19 -23.44
N GLY A 158 -2.80 26.47 -23.83
CA GLY A 158 -2.44 27.66 -24.61
C GLY A 158 -1.79 28.80 -23.82
N GLY A 159 -1.44 28.56 -22.55
CA GLY A 159 -0.63 29.48 -21.75
C GLY A 159 -1.43 30.52 -20.95
N GLU A 160 -2.72 30.72 -21.22
CA GLU A 160 -3.57 31.63 -20.43
C GLU A 160 -3.61 31.18 -18.96
N LEU A 161 -3.22 32.09 -18.06
CA LEU A 161 -3.28 31.83 -16.62
C LEU A 161 -4.74 31.87 -16.13
N PRO A 162 -5.16 30.94 -15.24
CA PRO A 162 -6.50 30.96 -14.71
C PRO A 162 -6.68 32.13 -13.75
N VAL A 163 -7.88 32.68 -13.67
CA VAL A 163 -8.24 33.79 -12.76
C VAL A 163 -9.48 33.43 -11.94
N ALA A 164 -9.67 34.09 -10.80
CA ALA A 164 -10.77 33.83 -9.86
C ALA A 164 -12.14 33.83 -10.56
N SER A 165 -12.35 34.75 -11.49
CA SER A 165 -13.59 34.88 -12.26
C SER A 165 -13.92 33.66 -13.16
N TRP A 166 -12.98 32.75 -13.41
CA TRP A 166 -13.28 31.49 -14.09
C TRP A 166 -14.15 30.55 -13.24
N ILE A 167 -14.08 30.69 -11.91
CA ILE A 167 -14.69 29.75 -10.97
C ILE A 167 -15.60 30.42 -9.94
N ASP A 168 -15.62 31.75 -9.84
CA ASP A 168 -16.44 32.47 -8.85
C ASP A 168 -17.94 32.14 -8.96
N ASP A 169 -18.50 32.13 -10.18
CA ASP A 169 -19.93 31.85 -10.42
C ASP A 169 -20.34 30.43 -9.96
N ILE A 170 -19.41 29.48 -9.99
CA ILE A 170 -19.65 28.09 -9.58
C ILE A 170 -19.21 27.80 -8.13
N THR A 171 -18.58 28.75 -7.45
CA THR A 171 -18.07 28.61 -6.07
C THR A 171 -18.52 29.76 -5.14
N PRO A 172 -19.76 30.27 -5.21
CA PRO A 172 -20.15 31.51 -4.53
C PRO A 172 -20.08 31.44 -3.00
N TYR A 173 -20.14 30.23 -2.43
CA TYR A 173 -20.17 30.01 -0.97
C TYR A 173 -19.00 29.16 -0.47
N ASN A 174 -18.10 28.72 -1.34
CA ASN A 174 -17.01 27.81 -1.00
C ASN A 174 -15.67 28.48 -1.33
N PRO A 175 -14.76 28.67 -0.35
CA PRO A 175 -13.41 29.10 -0.66
C PRO A 175 -12.67 28.02 -1.44
N VAL A 176 -11.91 28.45 -2.46
CA VAL A 176 -11.17 27.55 -3.33
C VAL A 176 -9.68 27.87 -3.28
N TRP A 177 -8.84 26.83 -3.23
CA TRP A 177 -7.40 26.92 -3.42
C TRP A 177 -6.91 25.77 -4.33
N LEU A 178 -6.41 26.12 -5.51
CA LEU A 178 -5.93 25.17 -6.52
C LEU A 178 -4.46 25.44 -6.83
N SER A 179 -3.58 24.59 -6.32
CA SER A 179 -2.14 24.68 -6.56
C SER A 179 -1.79 24.34 -8.02
N ARG A 180 -0.86 25.10 -8.59
CA ARG A 180 -0.26 24.76 -9.87
C ARG A 180 0.62 23.51 -9.73
N MET A 181 0.83 22.80 -10.84
CA MET A 181 1.70 21.64 -10.94
C MET A 181 3.06 21.83 -10.27
N ASP A 182 3.70 23.00 -10.38
CA ASP A 182 5.03 23.27 -9.83
C ASP A 182 5.02 23.62 -8.33
N GLY A 183 3.86 23.81 -7.71
CA GLY A 183 3.76 24.17 -6.29
C GLY A 183 4.17 25.61 -5.94
N HIS A 184 4.60 26.41 -6.92
CA HIS A 184 5.07 27.80 -6.74
C HIS A 184 3.99 28.86 -7.00
N MET A 185 2.81 28.42 -7.42
CA MET A 185 1.67 29.28 -7.71
C MET A 185 0.37 28.57 -7.32
N GLY A 186 -0.65 29.32 -6.91
CA GLY A 186 -1.99 28.77 -6.74
C GLY A 186 -3.09 29.78 -7.01
N LEU A 187 -4.25 29.25 -7.41
CA LEU A 187 -5.45 30.02 -7.70
C LEU A 187 -6.39 30.01 -6.49
N ALA A 188 -6.68 31.20 -5.98
CA ALA A 188 -7.73 31.49 -5.01
C ALA A 188 -8.94 32.13 -5.71
N ASN A 189 -10.15 31.71 -5.34
CA ASN A 189 -11.37 32.40 -5.77
C ASN A 189 -11.63 33.66 -4.92
N SER A 190 -12.61 34.47 -5.33
CA SER A 190 -12.94 35.73 -4.64
C SER A 190 -13.36 35.54 -3.18
N VAL A 191 -14.03 34.41 -2.86
CA VAL A 191 -14.38 34.06 -1.47
C VAL A 191 -13.12 33.86 -0.62
N ALA A 192 -12.13 33.09 -1.12
CA ALA A 192 -10.89 32.83 -0.40
C ALA A 192 -10.04 34.11 -0.24
N LEU A 193 -9.98 34.98 -1.25
CA LEU A 193 -9.31 36.28 -1.17
C LEU A 193 -9.95 37.17 -0.09
N LYS A 194 -11.28 37.25 -0.06
CA LYS A 194 -12.01 38.03 0.95
C LYS A 194 -11.79 37.49 2.36
N LEU A 195 -11.82 36.17 2.54
CA LEU A 195 -11.54 35.53 3.84
C LEU A 195 -10.13 35.83 4.33
N SER A 196 -9.15 35.85 3.44
CA SER A 196 -7.75 36.12 3.77
C SER A 196 -7.39 37.61 3.85
N GLY A 197 -8.34 38.51 3.55
CA GLY A 197 -8.12 39.96 3.57
C GLY A 197 -7.26 40.48 2.40
N ILE A 198 -7.02 39.68 1.37
CA ILE A 198 -6.21 40.07 0.21
C ILE A 198 -7.05 40.97 -0.69
N GLY A 199 -6.66 42.25 -0.77
CA GLY A 199 -7.32 43.26 -1.60
C GLY A 199 -6.36 44.05 -2.48
N ASN A 200 -6.85 45.16 -3.01
CA ASN A 200 -6.16 45.98 -4.02
C ASN A 200 -4.92 46.69 -3.47
N LEU A 201 -4.99 47.09 -2.20
CA LEU A 201 -3.92 47.81 -1.51
C LEU A 201 -2.89 46.89 -0.84
N GLN A 202 -3.07 45.56 -0.92
CA GLN A 202 -2.16 44.62 -0.31
C GLN A 202 -0.81 44.62 -1.06
N GLU A 203 0.26 44.99 -0.37
CA GLU A 203 1.61 44.94 -0.96
C GLU A 203 2.05 43.48 -1.17
N ASN A 204 2.93 43.28 -2.16
CA ASN A 204 3.59 42.00 -2.37
C ASN A 204 4.53 41.72 -1.18
N PRO A 205 4.46 40.54 -0.54
CA PRO A 205 5.44 40.18 0.47
C PRO A 205 6.80 39.94 -0.17
N GLU A 206 7.86 40.07 0.63
CA GLU A 206 9.20 39.70 0.21
C GLU A 206 9.25 38.25 -0.30
N GLY A 207 9.90 38.05 -1.46
CA GLY A 207 9.98 36.74 -2.12
C GLY A 207 8.65 36.20 -2.65
N GLY A 208 7.63 37.05 -2.86
CA GLY A 208 6.31 36.63 -3.33
C GLY A 208 5.63 37.69 -4.21
N THR A 209 4.66 37.27 -5.01
CA THR A 209 3.90 38.17 -5.88
C THR A 209 2.41 37.84 -5.84
N ILE A 210 1.58 38.88 -5.67
CA ILE A 210 0.13 38.83 -5.89
C ILE A 210 -0.11 39.29 -7.32
N MET A 211 -0.59 38.42 -8.19
CA MET A 211 -0.86 38.81 -9.58
C MET A 211 -2.11 39.68 -9.66
N ARG A 212 -2.00 40.82 -10.34
CA ARG A 212 -3.05 41.83 -10.44
C ARG A 212 -3.47 42.05 -11.90
N THR A 213 -4.71 42.44 -12.09
CA THR A 213 -5.19 42.95 -13.37
C THR A 213 -4.58 44.32 -13.66
N SER A 214 -4.79 44.84 -14.87
CA SER A 214 -4.40 46.22 -15.22
C SER A 214 -5.11 47.29 -14.38
N SER A 215 -6.22 46.96 -13.72
CA SER A 215 -6.92 47.86 -12.80
C SER A 215 -6.43 47.76 -11.35
N GLY A 216 -5.47 46.87 -11.05
CA GLY A 216 -4.90 46.66 -9.71
C GLY A 216 -5.62 45.62 -8.85
N GLU A 217 -6.70 45.02 -9.34
CA GLU A 217 -7.46 43.99 -8.61
C GLU A 217 -6.66 42.67 -8.56
N PRO A 218 -6.61 41.95 -7.41
CA PRO A 218 -6.04 40.61 -7.36
C PRO A 218 -6.78 39.66 -8.31
N THR A 219 -6.01 38.95 -9.14
CA THR A 219 -6.56 37.94 -10.08
C THR A 219 -6.95 36.63 -9.39
N GLY A 220 -6.54 36.42 -8.14
CA GLY A 220 -6.60 35.14 -7.44
C GLY A 220 -5.29 34.35 -7.46
N LEU A 221 -4.33 34.70 -8.32
CA LEU A 221 -3.04 34.00 -8.35
C LEU A 221 -2.06 34.57 -7.33
N LEU A 222 -1.58 33.69 -6.46
CA LEU A 222 -0.53 33.98 -5.47
C LEU A 222 0.71 33.14 -5.80
N ILE A 223 1.86 33.80 -5.87
CA ILE A 223 3.15 33.20 -6.24
C ILE A 223 4.10 33.21 -5.04
N ASP A 224 4.73 32.06 -4.77
CA ASP A 224 5.75 31.85 -3.75
C ASP A 224 5.35 32.40 -2.36
N SER A 225 6.13 33.32 -1.76
CA SER A 225 5.83 33.82 -0.41
C SER A 225 4.47 34.55 -0.31
N ALA A 226 3.83 34.94 -1.42
CA ALA A 226 2.47 35.49 -1.39
C ALA A 226 1.43 34.46 -0.92
N MET A 227 1.71 33.17 -1.08
CA MET A 227 0.87 32.09 -0.57
C MET A 227 0.72 32.14 0.96
N LYS A 228 1.70 32.70 1.70
CA LYS A 228 1.65 32.88 3.17
C LYS A 228 0.44 33.69 3.62
N LEU A 229 -0.08 34.57 2.77
CA LEU A 229 -1.23 35.41 3.08
C LEU A 229 -2.54 34.61 3.15
N LEU A 230 -2.62 33.48 2.44
CA LEU A 230 -3.84 32.69 2.29
C LEU A 230 -3.77 31.33 2.99
N LEU A 231 -2.65 30.60 2.88
CA LEU A 231 -2.54 29.23 3.38
C LEU A 231 -2.94 29.05 4.86
N PRO A 232 -2.66 29.98 5.80
CA PRO A 232 -3.10 29.85 7.19
C PRO A 232 -4.63 29.81 7.39
N TRP A 233 -5.40 30.28 6.41
CA TRP A 233 -6.86 30.27 6.44
C TRP A 233 -7.46 28.93 6.01
N ILE A 234 -6.65 28.05 5.41
CA ILE A 234 -7.07 26.70 5.03
C ILE A 234 -7.09 25.82 6.30
N PRO A 235 -8.22 25.16 6.62
CA PRO A 235 -8.30 24.23 7.73
C PRO A 235 -7.25 23.12 7.61
N LYS A 236 -6.55 22.83 8.71
CA LYS A 236 -5.57 21.75 8.74
C LYS A 236 -6.24 20.40 8.47
N ASP A 237 -5.59 19.54 7.67
CA ASP A 237 -6.02 18.16 7.52
C ASP A 237 -5.94 17.42 8.87
N SER A 238 -6.98 16.63 9.18
CA SER A 238 -6.98 15.82 10.39
C SER A 238 -5.82 14.81 10.40
N VAL A 239 -5.35 14.43 11.59
CA VAL A 239 -4.30 13.43 11.76
C VAL A 239 -4.63 12.12 11.02
N ASN A 240 -5.88 11.65 11.11
CA ASN A 240 -6.32 10.44 10.41
C ASN A 240 -6.23 10.59 8.89
N ARG A 241 -6.63 11.74 8.33
CA ARG A 241 -6.52 12.00 6.89
C ARG A 241 -5.06 12.01 6.42
N ARG A 242 -4.14 12.55 7.22
CA ARG A 242 -2.69 12.50 6.94
C ARG A 242 -2.10 11.10 7.06
N ARG A 243 -2.55 10.28 8.02
CA ARG A 243 -2.16 8.86 8.12
C ARG A 243 -2.64 8.03 6.94
N GLU A 244 -3.85 8.27 6.47
CA GLU A 244 -4.35 7.65 5.24
C GLU A 244 -3.60 8.15 4.00
N ALA A 245 -3.15 9.41 3.99
CA ALA A 245 -2.31 9.94 2.91
C ALA A 245 -0.98 9.18 2.82
N LEU A 246 -0.32 8.89 3.95
CA LEU A 246 0.87 8.04 3.98
C LEU A 246 0.61 6.69 3.31
N HIS A 247 -0.50 6.04 3.68
CA HIS A 247 -0.87 4.73 3.14
C HIS A 247 -1.13 4.81 1.63
N ARG A 248 -1.90 5.80 1.14
CA ARG A 248 -2.15 5.97 -0.31
C ARG A 248 -0.86 6.22 -1.08
N ALA A 249 -0.02 7.15 -0.61
CA ALA A 249 1.24 7.50 -1.23
C ALA A 249 2.20 6.31 -1.26
N SER A 250 2.33 5.57 -0.15
CA SER A 250 3.22 4.40 -0.08
C SER A 250 2.76 3.27 -1.00
N ASN A 251 1.45 3.03 -1.10
CA ASN A 251 0.93 2.05 -2.06
C ASN A 251 1.22 2.45 -3.51
N LEU A 252 1.03 3.72 -3.86
CA LEU A 252 1.35 4.22 -5.19
C LEU A 252 2.84 4.05 -5.51
N ALA A 253 3.73 4.43 -4.57
CA ALA A 253 5.17 4.25 -4.70
C ALA A 253 5.53 2.77 -4.95
N LEU A 254 5.02 1.85 -4.12
CA LEU A 254 5.28 0.42 -4.26
C LEU A 254 4.72 -0.19 -5.55
N MET A 255 3.58 0.29 -6.04
CA MET A 255 3.03 -0.11 -7.34
C MET A 255 3.90 0.33 -8.52
N ARG A 256 4.82 1.28 -8.30
CA ARG A 256 5.79 1.79 -9.28
C ARG A 256 7.22 1.30 -9.02
N GLY A 257 7.40 0.36 -8.08
CA GLY A 257 8.73 -0.15 -7.72
C GLY A 257 9.53 0.74 -6.78
N VAL A 258 8.98 1.87 -6.34
CA VAL A 258 9.65 2.80 -5.42
C VAL A 258 9.51 2.29 -4.00
N THR A 259 10.64 1.92 -3.39
CA THR A 259 10.67 1.36 -2.03
C THR A 259 11.34 2.27 -1.01
N THR A 260 11.98 3.34 -1.51
CA THR A 260 12.62 4.36 -0.68
C THR A 260 12.35 5.74 -1.27
N VAL A 261 12.07 6.71 -0.41
CA VAL A 261 11.92 8.11 -0.83
C VAL A 261 12.71 9.04 0.08
N VAL A 262 13.17 10.16 -0.48
CA VAL A 262 13.63 11.32 0.28
C VAL A 262 12.50 12.33 0.31
N ASP A 263 11.86 12.43 1.47
CA ASP A 263 10.68 13.26 1.66
C ASP A 263 11.09 14.63 2.22
N PHE A 264 10.71 15.68 1.50
CA PHE A 264 10.87 17.08 1.90
C PHE A 264 9.67 17.61 2.69
N GLY A 265 8.70 16.74 3.01
CA GLY A 265 7.57 17.03 3.87
C GLY A 265 6.54 17.93 3.20
N ARG A 266 5.53 18.39 3.96
CA ARG A 266 4.58 19.42 3.49
C ARG A 266 5.19 20.83 3.56
N TYR A 267 6.41 20.98 3.04
CA TYR A 267 7.17 22.22 3.02
C TYR A 267 7.40 22.69 1.58
N PHE A 268 6.64 23.71 1.19
CA PHE A 268 6.69 24.42 -0.08
C PHE A 268 6.66 25.93 0.20
N PRO A 269 6.96 26.80 -0.78
CA PRO A 269 6.96 28.25 -0.57
C PRO A 269 5.66 28.72 0.09
N GLY A 270 5.84 29.41 1.22
CA GLY A 270 4.75 29.94 2.03
C GLY A 270 4.01 28.97 2.96
N ALA A 271 4.32 27.67 2.93
CA ALA A 271 3.83 26.74 3.94
C ALA A 271 4.48 26.98 5.31
N SER A 272 3.76 26.69 6.39
CA SER A 272 4.33 26.72 7.74
C SER A 272 5.33 25.58 7.93
N ALA A 273 6.50 25.89 8.51
CA ALA A 273 7.50 24.88 8.83
C ALA A 273 7.00 23.81 9.83
N GLU A 274 6.01 24.14 10.66
CA GLU A 274 5.45 23.20 11.64
C GLU A 274 4.75 22.01 10.98
N LEU A 275 4.25 22.14 9.74
CA LEU A 275 3.55 21.04 9.06
C LEU A 275 4.42 19.79 8.91
N SER A 276 5.72 19.97 8.63
CA SER A 276 6.67 18.86 8.52
C SER A 276 6.95 18.19 9.87
N TRP A 277 6.92 18.96 10.96
CA TRP A 277 7.09 18.44 12.31
C TRP A 277 5.85 17.71 12.83
N GLU A 278 4.65 18.22 12.54
CA GLU A 278 3.38 17.53 12.79
C GLU A 278 3.29 16.21 12.01
N ASP A 279 3.82 16.18 10.79
CA ASP A 279 3.87 14.96 9.97
C ASP A 279 4.84 13.92 10.56
N PHE A 280 6.00 14.38 11.02
CA PHE A 280 6.94 13.53 11.71
C PHE A 280 6.35 12.90 12.98
N SER A 281 5.75 13.70 13.87
CA SER A 281 5.20 13.19 15.15
C SER A 281 3.94 12.34 14.95
N ASP A 282 2.97 12.84 14.17
CA ASP A 282 1.62 12.28 14.19
C ASP A 282 1.44 11.13 13.18
N VAL A 283 2.30 11.09 12.17
CA VAL A 283 2.19 10.17 11.03
C VAL A 283 3.39 9.23 10.97
N TYR A 284 4.61 9.74 10.79
CA TYR A 284 5.78 8.88 10.60
C TYR A 284 6.14 8.09 11.87
N GLN A 285 6.31 8.75 13.02
CA GLN A 285 6.58 8.05 14.28
C GLN A 285 5.45 7.08 14.65
N TRP A 286 4.20 7.51 14.48
CA TRP A 286 3.05 6.63 14.70
C TRP A 286 3.08 5.39 13.82
N ALA A 287 3.38 5.56 12.52
CA ALA A 287 3.41 4.47 11.57
C ALA A 287 4.55 3.49 11.88
N ASP A 288 5.72 3.99 12.28
CA ASP A 288 6.86 3.16 12.67
C ASP A 288 6.56 2.34 13.93
N ILE A 289 6.11 3.00 15.00
CA ILE A 289 5.77 2.33 16.27
C ILE A 289 4.61 1.34 16.10
N SER A 290 3.66 1.64 15.20
CA SER A 290 2.51 0.77 14.93
C SER A 290 2.78 -0.31 13.89
N GLY A 291 4.00 -0.43 13.35
CA GLY A 291 4.33 -1.40 12.29
C GLY A 291 3.60 -1.18 10.96
N LYS A 292 3.26 0.07 10.64
CA LYS A 292 2.49 0.50 9.45
C LYS A 292 3.34 1.18 8.38
N MET A 293 4.65 1.32 8.57
CA MET A 293 5.56 1.75 7.51
C MET A 293 5.60 0.71 6.40
N MET A 294 5.50 1.16 5.14
CA MET A 294 5.49 0.29 3.96
C MET A 294 6.73 0.51 3.06
N ILE A 295 7.30 1.71 3.10
CA ILE A 295 8.49 2.13 2.37
C ILE A 295 9.47 2.82 3.31
N ARG A 296 10.73 2.92 2.91
CA ARG A 296 11.74 3.68 3.67
C ARG A 296 11.63 5.17 3.34
N VAL A 297 11.81 6.00 4.36
CA VAL A 297 11.77 7.45 4.23
C VAL A 297 13.02 8.09 4.82
N CYS A 298 13.67 8.93 4.03
CA CYS A 298 14.70 9.84 4.48
C CYS A 298 14.08 11.24 4.59
N LEU A 299 13.91 11.73 5.81
CA LEU A 299 13.18 12.97 6.08
C LEU A 299 14.11 14.18 6.06
N PHE A 300 13.71 15.22 5.34
CA PHE A 300 14.29 16.55 5.40
C PHE A 300 13.31 17.54 6.03
N PHE A 301 13.82 18.46 6.85
CA PHE A 301 13.03 19.44 7.60
C PHE A 301 13.29 20.86 7.13
N PRO A 302 12.36 21.80 7.33
CA PRO A 302 12.57 23.21 7.02
C PRO A 302 13.84 23.75 7.69
N MET A 303 14.72 24.39 6.92
CA MET A 303 16.04 24.82 7.40
C MET A 303 15.98 25.82 8.53
N GLU A 304 14.95 26.67 8.59
CA GLU A 304 14.70 27.58 9.71
C GLU A 304 14.54 26.85 11.07
N THR A 305 14.23 25.55 11.04
CA THR A 305 14.09 24.70 12.22
C THR A 305 15.31 23.81 12.49
N TRP A 306 16.48 24.09 11.89
CA TRP A 306 17.70 23.31 12.07
C TRP A 306 18.08 23.03 13.54
N PRO A 307 17.89 23.93 14.54
CA PRO A 307 18.23 23.61 15.93
C PRO A 307 17.37 22.48 16.50
N ARG A 308 16.11 22.38 16.08
CA ARG A 308 15.17 21.33 16.51
C ARG A 308 15.58 19.97 15.93
N LEU A 309 16.05 19.94 14.68
CA LEU A 309 16.59 18.71 14.08
C LEU A 309 17.92 18.30 14.73
N LEU A 310 18.79 19.25 15.06
CA LEU A 310 20.01 18.99 15.81
C LEU A 310 19.69 18.36 17.19
N ASP A 311 18.76 18.94 17.94
CA ASP A 311 18.34 18.40 19.24
C ASP A 311 17.75 16.98 19.10
N LEU A 312 16.86 16.76 18.12
CA LEU A 312 16.26 15.45 17.87
C LEU A 312 17.32 14.41 17.51
N THR A 313 18.23 14.73 16.59
CA THR A 313 19.30 13.81 16.15
C THR A 313 20.33 13.56 17.23
N GLY A 314 20.59 14.54 18.12
CA GLY A 314 21.44 14.37 19.29
C GLY A 314 20.83 13.43 20.34
N LYS A 315 19.49 13.43 20.49
CA LYS A 315 18.78 12.56 21.43
C LYS A 315 18.54 11.15 20.90
N MET A 316 18.15 11.03 19.63
CA MET A 316 17.63 9.78 19.06
C MET A 316 18.57 9.13 18.04
N GLY A 317 19.64 9.83 17.63
CA GLY A 317 20.42 9.46 16.46
C GLY A 317 19.70 9.80 15.14
N ARG A 318 20.35 9.48 14.02
CA ARG A 318 19.80 9.74 12.67
C ARG A 318 18.92 8.60 12.15
N ALA A 319 19.31 7.35 12.40
CA ALA A 319 18.50 6.19 12.05
C ALA A 319 17.57 5.88 13.22
N LEU A 320 16.29 6.27 13.10
CA LEU A 320 15.30 6.02 14.15
C LEU A 320 14.82 4.57 14.13
N SER A 321 14.73 4.00 12.93
CA SER A 321 14.38 2.60 12.71
C SER A 321 14.94 2.12 11.36
N GLN A 322 14.59 0.90 10.95
CA GLN A 322 14.88 0.41 9.59
C GLN A 322 14.08 1.13 8.49
N TRP A 323 13.05 1.90 8.87
CA TRP A 323 12.15 2.61 7.96
C TRP A 323 12.40 4.10 7.90
N ILE A 324 12.80 4.73 9.02
CA ILE A 324 12.92 6.19 9.13
C ILE A 324 14.37 6.61 9.36
N TYR A 325 14.87 7.48 8.48
CA TYR A 325 16.15 8.15 8.61
C TYR A 325 15.96 9.68 8.63
N LEU A 326 16.61 10.36 9.57
CA LEU A 326 16.67 11.82 9.65
C LEU A 326 17.84 12.34 8.79
N GLY A 327 17.50 12.82 7.60
CA GLY A 327 18.44 13.26 6.56
C GLY A 327 19.09 14.60 6.89
N GLY A 328 18.32 15.68 6.77
CA GLY A 328 18.86 17.02 6.85
C GLY A 328 17.83 18.13 6.76
N VAL A 329 18.25 19.26 6.23
CA VAL A 329 17.45 20.48 6.14
C VAL A 329 17.23 20.92 4.69
N LYS A 330 16.04 21.48 4.42
CA LYS A 330 15.60 21.98 3.11
C LYS A 330 15.31 23.48 3.17
N ALA A 331 15.73 24.21 2.15
CA ALA A 331 15.36 25.61 1.93
C ALA A 331 15.09 25.89 0.43
N PHE A 332 14.62 27.11 0.14
CA PHE A 332 14.35 27.62 -1.19
C PHE A 332 15.17 28.88 -1.46
N ALA A 333 15.99 28.87 -2.52
CA ALA A 333 16.68 30.08 -2.98
C ALA A 333 15.75 30.91 -3.87
N ASP A 334 15.07 30.26 -4.82
CA ASP A 334 14.18 30.88 -5.80
C ASP A 334 12.88 30.09 -6.01
N GLY A 335 12.07 30.54 -6.97
CA GLY A 335 10.81 29.89 -7.38
C GLY A 335 10.99 28.95 -8.58
N SER A 336 10.05 28.95 -9.53
CA SER A 336 10.07 28.06 -10.71
C SER A 336 10.06 28.80 -12.05
N LEU A 337 10.55 28.12 -13.10
CA LEU A 337 10.42 28.60 -14.49
C LEU A 337 8.95 28.76 -14.87
N GLY A 338 8.13 27.78 -14.49
CA GLY A 338 6.70 27.80 -14.75
C GLY A 338 6.08 29.11 -14.28
N SER A 339 6.35 29.51 -13.04
CA SER A 339 5.68 30.62 -12.34
C SER A 339 6.34 31.98 -12.56
N ASN A 340 7.33 32.05 -13.46
CA ASN A 340 8.18 33.23 -13.69
C ASN A 340 8.85 33.72 -12.40
N SER A 341 9.22 32.79 -11.52
CA SER A 341 9.80 33.12 -10.21
C SER A 341 11.16 32.48 -9.95
N ALA A 342 11.65 31.61 -10.84
CA ALA A 342 13.05 31.19 -10.83
C ALA A 342 13.98 32.38 -11.12
N LEU A 343 15.09 32.47 -10.37
CA LEU A 343 15.95 33.66 -10.34
C LEU A 343 17.08 33.57 -11.37
N PHE A 344 17.06 34.48 -12.34
CA PHE A 344 17.98 34.54 -13.46
C PHE A 344 18.89 35.78 -13.46
N TYR A 345 20.01 35.72 -14.16
CA TYR A 345 20.87 36.89 -14.43
C TYR A 345 20.24 37.87 -15.42
N GLU A 346 19.61 37.32 -16.46
CA GLU A 346 18.91 38.06 -17.51
C GLU A 346 17.39 37.92 -17.33
N PRO A 347 16.58 38.93 -17.65
CA PRO A 347 15.15 38.89 -17.39
C PRO A 347 14.43 37.84 -18.25
N TYR A 348 13.20 37.51 -17.87
CA TYR A 348 12.31 36.68 -18.69
C TYR A 348 11.98 37.40 -20.00
N VAL A 349 11.91 36.68 -21.11
CA VAL A 349 11.60 37.22 -22.44
C VAL A 349 10.13 37.65 -22.54
N ASP A 350 9.24 36.87 -21.93
CA ASP A 350 7.80 37.14 -21.86
C ASP A 350 7.43 38.13 -20.74
N ASP A 351 8.39 38.49 -19.87
CA ASP A 351 8.23 39.45 -18.79
C ASP A 351 9.55 40.25 -18.55
N PRO A 352 9.86 41.25 -19.40
CA PRO A 352 11.20 41.86 -19.47
C PRO A 352 11.69 42.62 -18.23
N GLN A 353 10.82 42.84 -17.23
CA GLN A 353 11.20 43.48 -15.96
C GLN A 353 11.40 42.47 -14.83
N ASN A 354 11.07 41.21 -15.08
CA ASN A 354 11.11 40.15 -14.10
C ASN A 354 12.40 39.36 -14.26
N TYR A 355 13.14 39.20 -13.16
CA TYR A 355 14.35 38.39 -13.06
C TYR A 355 14.12 37.14 -12.20
N GLY A 356 12.91 36.91 -11.71
CA GLY A 356 12.57 35.93 -10.69
C GLY A 356 12.56 36.51 -9.28
N LEU A 357 12.35 35.61 -8.31
CA LEU A 357 12.19 35.96 -6.90
C LEU A 357 13.29 35.31 -6.06
N GLU A 358 13.87 36.08 -5.15
CA GLU A 358 14.60 35.54 -4.00
C GLU A 358 13.57 35.10 -2.95
N VAL A 359 13.22 33.80 -2.94
CA VAL A 359 12.14 33.27 -2.08
C VAL A 359 12.54 33.34 -0.60
N THR A 360 13.83 33.13 -0.31
CA THR A 360 14.44 33.36 1.00
C THR A 360 15.55 34.39 0.85
N GLU A 361 15.58 35.41 1.73
CA GLU A 361 16.66 36.39 1.76
C GLU A 361 18.03 35.70 1.82
N ILE A 362 18.91 36.00 0.86
CA ILE A 362 20.20 35.31 0.68
C ILE A 362 21.08 35.37 1.94
N LYS A 363 21.05 36.48 2.68
CA LYS A 363 21.80 36.63 3.93
C LYS A 363 21.30 35.67 5.01
N SER A 364 19.98 35.57 5.17
CA SER A 364 19.35 34.62 6.09
C SER A 364 19.66 33.17 5.69
N LEU A 365 19.52 32.86 4.40
CA LEU A 365 19.83 31.53 3.85
C LEU A 365 21.29 31.13 4.07
N SER A 366 22.24 32.05 3.86
CA SER A 366 23.67 31.83 4.11
C SER A 366 23.96 31.54 5.58
N ASN A 367 23.37 32.31 6.50
CA ASN A 367 23.56 32.12 7.94
C ASN A 367 23.00 30.76 8.42
N MET A 368 21.82 30.37 7.93
CA MET A 368 21.20 29.09 8.24
C MET A 368 21.99 27.92 7.64
N THR A 369 22.50 28.07 6.42
CA THR A 369 23.34 27.06 5.75
C THR A 369 24.64 26.83 6.51
N LEU A 370 25.34 27.91 6.90
CA LEU A 370 26.56 27.84 7.71
C LEU A 370 26.31 27.13 9.05
N SER A 371 25.20 27.48 9.73
CA SER A 371 24.84 26.91 11.03
C SER A 371 24.42 25.44 10.95
N SER A 372 23.66 25.08 9.91
CA SER A 372 23.24 23.70 9.65
C SER A 372 24.44 22.82 9.31
N ASP A 373 25.36 23.30 8.46
CA ASP A 373 26.59 22.59 8.11
C ASP A 373 27.49 22.39 9.33
N LYS A 374 27.68 23.44 10.15
CA LYS A 374 28.47 23.37 11.40
C LYS A 374 27.89 22.35 12.39
N SER A 375 26.58 22.14 12.33
CA SER A 375 25.84 21.15 13.13
C SER A 375 25.90 19.74 12.54
N GLY A 376 26.63 19.53 11.44
CA GLY A 376 26.76 18.25 10.76
C GLY A 376 25.50 17.81 10.02
N LEU A 377 24.49 18.68 9.84
CA LEU A 377 23.28 18.39 9.08
C LEU A 377 23.57 18.43 7.58
N GLN A 378 22.89 17.57 6.80
CA GLN A 378 22.95 17.64 5.35
C GLN A 378 22.07 18.80 4.88
N VAL A 379 22.56 19.59 3.93
CA VAL A 379 21.83 20.75 3.40
C VAL A 379 21.39 20.46 1.97
N ALA A 380 20.10 20.66 1.72
CA ALA A 380 19.46 20.61 0.42
C ALA A 380 18.78 21.96 0.11
N ILE A 381 19.13 22.60 -0.99
CA ILE A 381 18.57 23.91 -1.35
C ILE A 381 17.96 23.82 -2.75
N HIS A 382 16.70 24.22 -2.87
CA HIS A 382 16.04 24.41 -4.16
C HIS A 382 16.66 25.61 -4.89
N ALA A 383 17.15 25.37 -6.11
CA ALA A 383 17.62 26.41 -7.02
C ALA A 383 17.33 26.01 -8.48
N ILE A 384 16.45 26.76 -9.15
CA ILE A 384 16.05 26.50 -10.54
C ILE A 384 16.79 27.40 -11.53
N GLY A 385 16.81 28.70 -11.28
CA GLY A 385 17.42 29.68 -12.17
C GLY A 385 18.95 29.70 -12.12
N ASP A 386 19.58 30.24 -13.17
CA ASP A 386 21.03 30.23 -13.32
C ASP A 386 21.75 31.05 -12.22
N ARG A 387 21.21 32.22 -11.89
CA ARG A 387 21.69 33.06 -10.79
C ARG A 387 21.48 32.41 -9.43
N ALA A 388 20.34 31.76 -9.19
CA ALA A 388 20.11 31.02 -7.95
C ALA A 388 21.17 29.92 -7.75
N ASN A 389 21.44 29.13 -8.78
CA ASN A 389 22.43 28.06 -8.73
C ASN A 389 23.83 28.60 -8.41
N ASP A 390 24.28 29.66 -9.08
CA ASP A 390 25.59 30.26 -8.81
C ASP A 390 25.70 30.84 -7.39
N LEU A 391 24.64 31.48 -6.88
CA LEU A 391 24.60 31.98 -5.50
C LEU A 391 24.75 30.85 -4.47
N ILE A 392 24.10 29.70 -4.69
CA ILE A 392 24.23 28.55 -3.78
C ILE A 392 25.61 27.89 -3.89
N LEU A 393 26.17 27.79 -5.08
CA LEU A 393 27.54 27.29 -5.27
C LEU A 393 28.58 28.20 -4.59
N ASP A 394 28.41 29.53 -4.64
CA ASP A 394 29.25 30.48 -3.91
C ASP A 394 29.09 30.33 -2.38
N MET A 395 27.84 30.18 -1.93
CA MET A 395 27.51 29.98 -0.52
C MET A 395 28.16 28.71 0.03
N TYR A 396 28.12 27.60 -0.71
CA TYR A 396 28.75 26.36 -0.32
C TYR A 396 30.28 26.47 -0.25
N ASP A 397 30.93 27.16 -1.18
CA ASP A 397 32.38 27.43 -1.10
C ASP A 397 32.74 28.23 0.16
N SER A 398 31.94 29.24 0.49
CA SER A 398 32.12 30.06 1.70
C SER A 398 31.95 29.24 2.99
N VAL A 399 30.90 28.39 3.05
CA VAL A 399 30.69 27.47 4.17
C VAL A 399 31.83 26.47 4.31
N VAL A 400 32.32 25.92 3.19
CA VAL A 400 33.45 24.99 3.19
C VAL A 400 34.71 25.64 3.74
N SER A 401 34.99 26.86 3.29
CA SER A 401 36.13 27.66 3.73
C SER A 401 36.05 27.99 5.23
N THR A 402 34.84 28.22 5.76
CA THR A 402 34.61 28.61 7.15
C THR A 402 34.60 27.42 8.12
N ASN A 403 33.92 26.32 7.76
CA ASN A 403 33.72 25.17 8.64
C ASN A 403 34.74 24.04 8.43
N GLY A 404 35.63 24.14 7.43
CA GLY A 404 36.72 23.18 7.15
C GLY A 404 36.28 21.91 6.42
N MET A 405 37.19 21.24 5.70
CA MET A 405 36.85 20.13 4.79
C MET A 405 36.22 18.90 5.49
N ARG A 406 35.11 18.38 4.94
CA ARG A 406 34.46 17.11 5.32
C ARG A 406 33.58 16.59 4.17
N ASP A 407 33.17 15.32 4.22
CA ASP A 407 32.09 14.83 3.36
C ASP A 407 30.76 15.46 3.82
N ARG A 408 30.20 16.36 3.00
CA ARG A 408 28.97 17.11 3.30
C ARG A 408 27.75 16.57 2.57
N ARG A 409 27.98 16.02 1.37
CA ARG A 409 26.92 15.65 0.42
C ARG A 409 25.90 16.77 0.25
N PHE A 410 26.38 17.99 0.09
CA PHE A 410 25.52 19.13 -0.21
C PHE A 410 24.72 18.85 -1.47
N ARG A 411 23.47 19.34 -1.48
CA ARG A 411 22.54 19.08 -2.58
C ARG A 411 21.96 20.39 -3.08
N ILE A 412 21.97 20.53 -4.39
CA ILE A 412 21.11 21.50 -5.05
C ILE A 412 19.98 20.72 -5.70
N GLU A 413 18.76 21.05 -5.29
CA GLU A 413 17.55 20.48 -5.85
C GLU A 413 17.20 21.21 -7.15
N HIS A 414 16.75 20.44 -8.13
CA HIS A 414 16.42 20.83 -9.51
C HIS A 414 17.64 21.08 -10.39
N ALA A 415 18.47 22.08 -10.08
CA ALA A 415 19.61 22.48 -10.92
C ALA A 415 19.22 22.60 -12.41
N GLN A 416 18.02 23.16 -12.64
CA GLN A 416 17.32 23.07 -13.93
C GLN A 416 17.95 23.95 -15.00
N HIS A 417 18.33 25.18 -14.66
CA HIS A 417 18.99 26.10 -15.57
C HIS A 417 20.31 26.56 -14.97
N LEU A 418 21.40 26.32 -15.69
CA LEU A 418 22.76 26.54 -15.21
C LEU A 418 23.47 27.57 -16.09
N ALA A 419 24.16 28.50 -15.43
CA ALA A 419 25.05 29.42 -16.10
C ALA A 419 26.23 28.67 -16.76
N PRO A 420 26.85 29.21 -17.81
CA PRO A 420 28.06 28.63 -18.40
C PRO A 420 29.13 28.35 -17.35
N GLY A 421 29.59 27.09 -17.28
CA GLY A 421 30.62 26.65 -16.32
C GLY A 421 30.09 26.22 -14.94
N ALA A 422 28.82 26.44 -14.62
CA ALA A 422 28.24 26.02 -13.34
C ALA A 422 28.27 24.49 -13.16
N ALA A 423 27.98 23.70 -14.21
CA ALA A 423 28.08 22.24 -14.16
C ALA A 423 29.47 21.74 -13.72
N ALA A 424 30.54 22.44 -14.13
CA ALA A 424 31.91 22.11 -13.71
C ALA A 424 32.17 22.45 -12.24
N ARG A 425 31.47 23.46 -11.68
CA ARG A 425 31.55 23.81 -10.26
C ARG A 425 30.96 22.72 -9.37
N PHE A 426 29.80 22.14 -9.77
CA PHE A 426 29.18 21.02 -9.04
C PHE A 426 30.19 19.88 -8.81
N GLY A 427 30.88 19.46 -9.85
CA GLY A 427 31.86 18.38 -9.75
C GLY A 427 33.10 18.74 -8.94
N ARG A 428 33.66 19.95 -9.13
CA ARG A 428 34.81 20.43 -8.33
C ARG A 428 34.51 20.52 -6.84
N GLN A 429 33.29 20.95 -6.50
CA GLN A 429 32.84 21.14 -5.12
C GLN A 429 32.25 19.85 -4.51
N GLY A 430 32.04 18.80 -5.30
CA GLY A 430 31.41 17.55 -4.83
C GLY A 430 29.93 17.70 -4.45
N ILE A 431 29.20 18.58 -5.15
CA ILE A 431 27.78 18.84 -4.94
C ILE A 431 26.95 17.79 -5.68
N ILE A 432 25.90 17.30 -5.03
CA ILE A 432 24.91 16.40 -5.61
C ILE A 432 23.86 17.24 -6.34
N ALA A 433 23.71 17.02 -7.64
CA ALA A 433 22.62 17.56 -8.43
C ALA A 433 21.41 16.63 -8.33
N SER A 434 20.38 17.08 -7.61
CA SER A 434 19.12 16.35 -7.41
C SER A 434 18.09 16.79 -8.42
N VAL A 435 17.99 16.04 -9.52
CA VAL A 435 17.33 16.45 -10.76
C VAL A 435 16.06 15.64 -11.05
N GLN A 436 15.10 16.24 -11.74
CA GLN A 436 13.81 15.63 -12.10
C GLN A 436 13.66 15.55 -13.62
N PRO A 437 14.06 14.44 -14.26
CA PRO A 437 14.03 14.33 -15.72
C PRO A 437 12.67 14.62 -16.34
N GLU A 438 11.56 14.20 -15.72
CA GLU A 438 10.22 14.39 -16.28
C GLU A 438 9.77 15.86 -16.35
N HIS A 439 10.34 16.77 -15.55
CA HIS A 439 10.01 18.19 -15.65
C HIS A 439 10.31 18.74 -17.05
N LEU A 440 11.35 18.19 -17.70
CA LEU A 440 11.72 18.51 -19.08
C LEU A 440 10.56 18.35 -20.07
N LEU A 441 9.70 17.34 -19.87
CA LEU A 441 8.62 17.03 -20.81
C LEU A 441 7.61 18.18 -20.92
N TYR A 442 7.43 18.96 -19.86
CA TYR A 442 6.50 20.08 -19.82
C TYR A 442 7.21 21.43 -19.96
N ASP A 443 8.48 21.50 -19.57
CA ASP A 443 9.25 22.74 -19.59
C ASP A 443 9.90 23.04 -20.94
N ALA A 444 10.20 22.06 -21.78
CA ALA A 444 10.98 22.27 -23.02
C ALA A 444 10.40 23.37 -23.93
N ASP A 445 9.09 23.34 -24.18
CA ASP A 445 8.40 24.35 -24.99
C ASP A 445 8.35 25.71 -24.28
N SER A 446 8.15 25.70 -22.97
CA SER A 446 8.06 26.90 -22.13
C SER A 446 9.43 27.60 -21.97
N ALA A 447 10.51 26.84 -21.84
CA ALA A 447 11.86 27.37 -21.61
C ALA A 447 12.32 28.24 -22.78
N ALA A 448 12.07 27.84 -24.02
CA ALA A 448 12.40 28.64 -25.18
C ALA A 448 11.61 29.96 -25.23
N LYS A 449 10.33 29.95 -24.81
CA LYS A 449 9.47 31.14 -24.78
C LYS A 449 9.86 32.11 -23.66
N LYS A 450 10.22 31.58 -22.49
CA LYS A 450 10.52 32.35 -21.27
C LYS A 450 11.97 32.83 -21.20
N LEU A 451 12.93 32.04 -21.66
CA LEU A 451 14.36 32.36 -21.58
C LEU A 451 14.94 32.78 -22.94
N GLY A 452 14.23 32.54 -24.03
CA GLY A 452 14.79 32.62 -25.38
C GLY A 452 15.57 31.35 -25.72
N THR A 453 15.62 31.03 -27.01
CA THR A 453 16.15 29.76 -27.52
C THR A 453 17.60 29.51 -27.11
N ASP A 454 18.45 30.54 -27.10
CA ASP A 454 19.88 30.38 -26.81
C ASP A 454 20.14 29.93 -25.36
N ARG A 455 19.58 30.66 -24.38
CA ARG A 455 19.66 30.31 -22.95
C ARG A 455 19.03 28.95 -22.69
N ALA A 456 17.85 28.70 -23.27
CA ALA A 456 17.14 27.44 -23.12
C ALA A 456 17.99 26.24 -23.60
N GLN A 457 18.62 26.33 -24.78
CA GLN A 457 19.41 25.24 -25.35
C GLN A 457 20.77 25.03 -24.68
N LYS A 458 21.41 26.09 -24.16
CA LYS A 458 22.75 26.01 -23.58
C LYS A 458 22.77 25.74 -22.08
N GLY A 459 21.72 26.11 -21.37
CA GLY A 459 21.70 26.11 -19.90
C GLY A 459 20.74 25.10 -19.26
N SER A 460 19.80 24.51 -20.01
CA SER A 460 18.70 23.76 -19.39
C SER A 460 18.96 22.25 -19.31
N TYR A 461 18.73 21.67 -18.13
CA TYR A 461 18.75 20.23 -17.88
C TYR A 461 20.06 19.56 -18.33
N LEU A 462 21.20 20.12 -17.89
CA LEU A 462 22.57 19.75 -18.30
C LEU A 462 23.07 18.44 -17.65
N PHE A 463 22.28 17.37 -17.73
CA PHE A 463 22.53 16.11 -17.02
C PHE A 463 23.86 15.45 -17.42
N ARG A 464 24.16 15.36 -18.71
CA ARG A 464 25.39 14.73 -19.20
C ARG A 464 26.59 15.60 -18.86
N SER A 465 26.45 16.92 -18.99
CA SER A 465 27.51 17.88 -18.63
C SER A 465 27.84 17.86 -17.13
N LEU A 466 26.84 17.68 -16.26
CA LEU A 466 27.03 17.49 -14.82
C LEU A 466 27.81 16.18 -14.54
N LEU A 467 27.39 15.05 -15.13
CA LEU A 467 28.10 13.78 -14.99
C LEU A 467 29.54 13.85 -15.52
N ALA A 468 29.74 14.44 -16.70
CA ALA A 468 31.06 14.61 -17.31
C ALA A 468 31.99 15.50 -16.48
N SER A 469 31.42 16.34 -15.62
CA SER A 469 32.16 17.17 -14.67
C SER A 469 32.49 16.44 -13.36
N ASN A 470 32.13 15.17 -13.21
CA ASN A 470 32.24 14.38 -11.97
C ASN A 470 31.28 14.82 -10.85
N ALA A 471 30.18 15.50 -11.19
CA ALA A 471 29.09 15.72 -10.25
C ALA A 471 28.27 14.43 -10.06
N GLN A 472 27.71 14.24 -8.87
CA GLN A 472 26.77 13.14 -8.64
C GLN A 472 25.36 13.58 -9.06
N LEU A 473 24.68 12.75 -9.84
CA LEU A 473 23.29 12.96 -10.21
C LEU A 473 22.38 12.06 -9.37
N ALA A 474 21.29 12.64 -8.91
CA ALA A 474 20.25 11.97 -8.16
C ALA A 474 18.90 12.20 -8.85
N PHE A 475 18.17 11.13 -9.20
CA PHE A 475 16.88 11.28 -9.86
C PHE A 475 15.75 11.31 -8.84
N GLY A 476 14.86 12.29 -8.98
CA GLY A 476 13.63 12.39 -8.21
C GLY A 476 12.45 12.71 -9.12
N SER A 477 11.24 12.46 -8.63
CA SER A 477 10.02 12.85 -9.35
C SER A 477 9.48 14.20 -8.90
N ASP A 478 9.90 14.68 -7.74
CA ASP A 478 9.25 15.79 -7.03
C ASP A 478 7.73 15.54 -6.88
N TRP A 479 7.34 14.27 -6.69
CA TRP A 479 5.92 13.90 -6.65
C TRP A 479 5.19 14.69 -5.56
N PRO A 480 4.03 15.31 -5.87
CA PRO A 480 3.17 15.07 -7.02
C PRO A 480 3.38 15.92 -8.30
N VAL A 481 4.48 16.67 -8.42
CA VAL A 481 4.78 17.49 -9.62
C VAL A 481 4.87 16.61 -10.87
N ALA A 482 5.80 15.64 -10.91
CA ALA A 482 5.85 14.59 -11.94
C ALA A 482 5.26 13.26 -11.46
N ASP A 483 5.20 12.23 -12.31
CA ASP A 483 4.74 10.90 -11.86
C ASP A 483 5.86 10.28 -11.02
N ILE A 484 5.53 9.60 -9.93
CA ILE A 484 6.50 8.90 -9.08
C ILE A 484 7.13 7.68 -9.79
N ASN A 485 6.70 7.38 -11.01
CA ASN A 485 7.17 6.26 -11.83
C ASN A 485 8.63 6.45 -12.32
N PRO A 486 9.61 5.72 -11.78
CA PRO A 486 11.03 5.89 -12.10
C PRO A 486 11.37 5.61 -13.57
N LEU A 487 10.64 4.68 -14.19
CA LEU A 487 10.87 4.29 -15.58
C LEU A 487 10.59 5.44 -16.55
N GLY A 488 9.64 6.33 -16.21
CA GLY A 488 9.36 7.53 -16.98
C GLY A 488 10.50 8.55 -16.89
N GLY A 489 11.05 8.76 -15.69
CA GLY A 489 12.26 9.55 -15.46
C GLY A 489 13.48 9.03 -16.22
N ILE A 490 13.78 7.74 -16.12
CA ILE A 490 14.88 7.07 -16.84
C ILE A 490 14.73 7.24 -18.35
N ARG A 491 13.54 6.93 -18.89
CA ARG A 491 13.25 7.10 -20.32
C ARG A 491 13.44 8.56 -20.74
N THR A 492 12.99 9.51 -19.94
CA THR A 492 13.11 10.94 -20.25
C THR A 492 14.56 11.40 -20.25
N ALA A 493 15.37 10.97 -19.28
CA ALA A 493 16.80 11.28 -19.27
C ALA A 493 17.56 10.73 -20.49
N MET A 494 17.15 9.56 -20.99
CA MET A 494 17.77 8.92 -22.16
C MET A 494 17.30 9.50 -23.49
N LYS A 495 16.01 9.85 -23.60
CA LYS A 495 15.38 10.24 -24.87
C LYS A 495 15.21 11.75 -25.00
N ARG A 496 14.83 12.43 -23.91
CA ARG A 496 14.56 13.87 -23.86
C ARG A 496 13.60 14.37 -24.94
N ILE A 497 12.59 13.56 -25.30
CA ILE A 497 11.60 13.91 -26.33
C ILE A 497 10.33 14.39 -25.62
N PRO A 498 9.99 15.69 -25.65
CA PRO A 498 8.74 16.20 -25.12
C PRO A 498 7.51 15.62 -25.83
N PRO A 499 6.31 15.67 -25.23
CA PRO A 499 5.08 15.26 -25.89
C PRO A 499 4.87 16.01 -27.22
N ALA A 500 4.41 15.30 -28.24
CA ALA A 500 4.20 15.79 -29.60
C ALA A 500 5.47 16.21 -30.38
N TRP A 501 6.66 15.96 -29.84
CA TRP A 501 7.93 16.17 -30.56
C TRP A 501 8.44 14.84 -31.16
N ASN A 502 9.17 14.93 -32.26
CA ASN A 502 9.82 13.78 -32.89
C ASN A 502 11.29 13.63 -32.47
N ASP A 503 11.94 14.74 -32.16
CA ASP A 503 13.36 14.83 -31.87
C ASP A 503 13.61 15.21 -30.41
N ALA A 504 14.78 14.84 -29.90
CA ALA A 504 15.20 15.13 -28.55
C ALA A 504 15.48 16.64 -28.37
N TRP A 505 15.06 17.21 -27.24
CA TRP A 505 15.46 18.54 -26.82
C TRP A 505 16.83 18.49 -26.16
N ILE A 506 17.80 19.17 -26.78
CA ILE A 506 19.22 19.16 -26.40
C ILE A 506 19.78 17.71 -26.43
N PRO A 507 19.89 17.06 -27.61
CA PRO A 507 20.29 15.66 -27.72
C PRO A 507 21.67 15.35 -27.12
N SER A 508 22.56 16.34 -27.05
CA SER A 508 23.88 16.20 -26.41
C SER A 508 23.80 15.91 -24.91
N GLU A 509 22.68 16.21 -24.27
CA GLU A 509 22.45 15.99 -22.83
C GLU A 509 21.68 14.68 -22.53
N CYS A 510 21.48 13.82 -23.53
CA CYS A 510 20.93 12.47 -23.32
C CYS A 510 21.91 11.58 -22.54
N LEU A 511 21.37 10.85 -21.57
CA LEU A 511 22.13 9.87 -20.78
C LEU A 511 22.09 8.47 -21.39
N THR A 512 23.08 7.65 -21.04
CA THR A 512 23.00 6.21 -21.28
C THR A 512 22.02 5.55 -20.31
N LEU A 513 21.59 4.31 -20.58
CA LEU A 513 20.76 3.56 -19.64
C LEU A 513 21.48 3.33 -18.30
N ASP A 514 22.78 3.02 -18.35
CA ASP A 514 23.59 2.80 -17.14
C ASP A 514 23.67 4.06 -16.27
N ASP A 515 23.95 5.22 -16.88
CA ASP A 515 23.99 6.50 -16.17
C ASP A 515 22.63 6.85 -15.55
N ALA A 516 21.54 6.62 -16.30
CA ALA A 516 20.19 6.88 -15.82
C ALA A 516 19.76 5.94 -14.68
N LEU A 517 20.13 4.65 -14.76
CA LEU A 517 19.90 3.69 -13.68
C LEU A 517 20.72 4.05 -12.44
N LYS A 518 22.01 4.38 -12.62
CA LYS A 518 22.86 4.87 -11.53
C LYS A 518 22.22 6.08 -10.85
N GLY A 519 21.76 7.07 -11.62
CA GLY A 519 21.04 8.26 -11.12
C GLY A 519 19.82 7.92 -10.26
N GLN A 520 19.11 6.83 -10.58
CA GLN A 520 17.94 6.35 -9.83
C GLN A 520 18.31 5.57 -8.54
N PHE A 521 19.53 5.01 -8.47
CA PHE A 521 20.00 4.22 -7.33
C PHE A 521 21.03 4.95 -6.45
N VAL A 522 21.42 6.18 -6.78
CA VAL A 522 22.34 6.97 -5.95
C VAL A 522 21.75 7.18 -4.55
N LEU A 523 22.56 6.91 -3.52
CA LEU A 523 22.19 7.06 -2.11
C LEU A 523 22.95 8.20 -1.44
N PHE A 524 22.19 9.11 -0.81
CA PHE A 524 22.65 10.45 -0.39
C PHE A 524 23.32 10.53 0.98
N SER A 525 23.46 9.42 1.72
CA SER A 525 24.11 9.37 3.03
C SER A 525 24.96 8.10 3.19
N SER A 526 26.17 8.20 3.74
CA SER A 526 27.10 7.07 4.01
C SER A 526 26.56 6.14 5.10
N SER A 527 25.81 6.66 6.06
CA SER A 527 25.15 5.89 7.12
C SER A 527 23.81 5.32 6.66
N PHE A 528 23.10 6.05 5.78
CA PHE A 528 22.02 5.45 5.00
C PHE A 528 22.60 4.38 4.06
N ASN A 529 23.84 4.51 3.59
CA ASN A 529 24.58 3.47 2.88
C ASN A 529 24.87 2.25 3.76
N SER A 530 25.09 2.36 5.07
CA SER A 530 25.23 1.15 5.91
C SER A 530 23.87 0.51 6.23
N LEU A 531 22.81 1.33 6.36
CA LEU A 531 21.44 0.82 6.48
C LEU A 531 21.01 0.17 5.17
N VAL A 532 21.28 0.80 4.03
CA VAL A 532 20.80 0.47 2.69
C VAL A 532 21.78 -0.41 1.92
N HIS A 533 23.09 -0.45 2.08
CA HIS A 533 23.90 -1.58 1.55
C HIS A 533 23.68 -2.87 2.35
N HIS A 534 23.30 -2.80 3.63
CA HIS A 534 22.72 -3.97 4.30
C HIS A 534 21.27 -4.23 3.85
N HIS A 535 20.61 -3.31 3.13
CA HIS A 535 19.18 -3.34 2.84
C HIS A 535 18.69 -3.10 1.38
N LEU A 536 19.55 -2.91 0.37
CA LEU A 536 19.30 -2.88 -1.08
C LEU A 536 18.77 -4.23 -1.56
N SER A 537 18.81 -5.19 -0.65
CA SER A 537 18.32 -6.55 -0.68
C SER A 537 16.85 -6.79 -0.41
N HIS A 538 16.08 -5.79 0.06
CA HIS A 538 14.72 -6.03 0.58
C HIS A 538 13.63 -5.78 -0.47
N SER A 539 14.00 -5.39 -1.68
CA SER A 539 13.06 -4.91 -2.68
C SER A 539 13.49 -5.46 -4.01
N ILE A 540 13.14 -6.73 -4.24
CA ILE A 540 13.28 -7.37 -5.53
C ILE A 540 12.05 -6.95 -6.34
N GLU A 541 12.26 -6.05 -7.30
CA GLU A 541 11.21 -5.77 -8.28
C GLU A 541 11.38 -6.70 -9.48
N ILE A 542 10.32 -7.44 -9.81
CA ILE A 542 10.29 -8.37 -10.93
C ILE A 542 9.74 -7.63 -12.14
N LEU A 543 10.61 -7.19 -13.05
CA LEU A 543 10.18 -6.52 -14.28
C LEU A 543 9.77 -7.56 -15.35
N PRO A 544 8.67 -7.34 -16.09
CA PRO A 544 8.36 -8.16 -17.27
C PRO A 544 9.39 -7.90 -18.37
N TYR A 545 9.84 -8.99 -19.02
CA TYR A 545 10.75 -8.95 -20.16
C TYR A 545 10.15 -8.13 -21.31
N VAL A 546 10.89 -7.12 -21.80
CA VAL A 546 10.64 -6.43 -23.07
C VAL A 546 11.83 -6.73 -23.99
N PRO A 547 11.64 -7.39 -25.14
CA PRO A 547 12.76 -7.78 -25.98
C PRO A 547 13.43 -6.57 -26.63
N VAL A 548 14.74 -6.44 -26.44
CA VAL A 548 15.62 -5.72 -27.36
C VAL A 548 15.96 -6.70 -28.50
N THR A 549 15.73 -6.26 -29.73
CA THR A 549 15.71 -7.07 -30.96
C THR A 549 17.10 -7.43 -31.51
N GLN A 550 17.17 -8.66 -32.09
CA GLN A 550 18.14 -9.24 -33.07
C GLN A 550 19.54 -9.66 -32.57
N PHE A 551 20.11 -10.88 -32.79
CA PHE A 551 20.12 -11.87 -33.91
C PHE A 551 20.53 -13.32 -33.39
N PRO A 552 20.65 -14.43 -34.18
CA PRO A 552 19.93 -15.70 -33.94
C PRO A 552 20.75 -17.02 -33.79
N HIS A 553 20.02 -18.14 -33.58
CA HIS A 553 20.36 -19.59 -33.57
C HIS A 553 20.99 -20.13 -32.25
N LEU A 554 20.61 -21.28 -31.67
CA LEU A 554 20.24 -22.60 -32.20
C LEU A 554 19.25 -23.34 -31.27
N CYS A 555 18.41 -24.20 -31.84
CA CYS A 555 17.60 -25.23 -31.17
C CYS A 555 18.45 -26.29 -30.45
N MET A 556 17.95 -26.88 -29.35
CA MET A 556 17.72 -28.34 -29.21
C MET A 556 17.11 -28.69 -27.83
N LEU A 557 15.96 -29.37 -27.87
CA LEU A 557 15.47 -30.31 -26.84
C LEU A 557 16.32 -31.61 -26.92
N PRO A 558 16.44 -32.49 -25.89
CA PRO A 558 15.27 -33.15 -25.27
C PRO A 558 15.35 -33.60 -23.78
N SER A 559 14.17 -33.99 -23.31
CA SER A 559 13.74 -34.82 -22.17
C SER A 559 14.74 -35.79 -21.51
N ILE A 560 14.71 -35.88 -20.17
CA ILE A 560 15.06 -37.10 -19.41
C ILE A 560 14.15 -37.23 -18.18
N THR A 561 13.42 -38.35 -18.14
CA THR A 561 12.79 -38.99 -16.97
C THR A 561 13.84 -39.58 -16.04
N CYS A 562 13.66 -39.53 -14.72
CA CYS A 562 14.38 -40.42 -13.81
C CYS A 562 13.41 -41.11 -12.86
N ASP A 563 13.33 -42.42 -13.02
CA ASP A 563 12.74 -43.39 -12.13
C ASP A 563 13.90 -44.14 -11.43
N GLN A 564 13.57 -44.81 -10.33
CA GLN A 564 14.39 -45.72 -9.49
C GLN A 564 15.18 -45.16 -8.31
N GLY A 565 14.81 -45.68 -7.13
CA GLY A 565 15.80 -46.09 -6.13
C GLY A 565 15.34 -46.10 -4.67
N CYS A 566 14.44 -47.01 -4.27
CA CYS A 566 14.53 -47.75 -2.99
C CYS A 566 13.37 -48.76 -2.80
N GLU A 567 13.59 -50.00 -3.21
CA GLU A 567 12.88 -51.16 -2.68
C GLU A 567 13.78 -51.90 -1.69
N HIS A 568 13.44 -51.90 -0.39
CA HIS A 568 13.66 -53.04 0.50
C HIS A 568 12.90 -52.90 1.83
N ARG A 569 11.62 -53.32 1.82
CA ARG A 569 10.95 -54.18 2.83
C ARG A 569 9.45 -54.24 2.52
N ARG A 570 9.08 -55.17 1.64
CA ARG A 570 7.72 -55.71 1.58
C ARG A 570 7.67 -56.94 2.47
N ASN A 571 6.89 -56.88 3.54
CA ASN A 571 6.03 -57.97 4.00
C ASN A 571 5.18 -57.48 5.17
N LEU A 572 4.05 -56.87 4.82
CA LEU A 572 2.75 -56.93 5.50
C LEU A 572 1.74 -56.26 4.57
N GLN A 573 1.10 -57.06 3.72
CA GLN A 573 -0.14 -56.69 3.07
C GLN A 573 -1.24 -56.68 4.15
N ASN A 574 -1.63 -55.50 4.59
CA ASN A 574 -3.03 -55.19 4.92
C ASN A 574 -3.27 -53.70 4.66
N ARG A 575 -4.34 -53.42 3.90
CA ARG A 575 -4.78 -52.10 3.51
C ARG A 575 -5.46 -51.41 4.69
N GLU A 576 -4.74 -50.51 5.36
CA GLU A 576 -5.28 -49.39 6.14
C GLU A 576 -4.11 -48.43 6.32
N THR A 577 -4.14 -47.29 5.62
CA THR A 577 -3.17 -46.21 5.83
C THR A 577 -3.25 -45.79 7.29
N ASP A 578 -2.15 -45.96 8.03
CA ASP A 578 -2.09 -45.68 9.46
C ASP A 578 -2.32 -44.17 9.69
N LEU A 579 -3.57 -43.79 9.98
CA LEU A 579 -4.02 -42.43 10.28
C LEU A 579 -3.51 -41.99 11.67
N ALA A 580 -2.25 -42.29 12.00
CA ALA A 580 -1.66 -42.08 13.31
C ALA A 580 -1.77 -40.61 13.76
N GLY A 581 -1.60 -39.65 12.84
CA GLY A 581 -1.78 -38.22 13.10
C GLY A 581 -3.21 -37.87 13.55
N LEU A 582 -4.23 -38.40 12.88
CA LEU A 582 -5.64 -38.21 13.25
C LEU A 582 -5.91 -38.80 14.65
N VAL A 583 -5.42 -40.01 14.91
CA VAL A 583 -5.58 -40.68 16.21
C VAL A 583 -4.91 -39.87 17.32
N HIS A 584 -3.71 -39.34 17.09
CA HIS A 584 -3.01 -38.51 18.07
C HIS A 584 -3.73 -37.19 18.35
N LEU A 585 -4.23 -36.50 17.31
CA LEU A 585 -4.99 -35.26 17.46
C LEU A 585 -6.28 -35.47 18.25
N VAL A 586 -7.06 -36.48 17.86
CA VAL A 586 -8.32 -36.82 18.55
C VAL A 586 -8.04 -37.26 20.00
N LYS A 587 -7.02 -38.08 20.24
CA LYS A 587 -6.64 -38.52 21.59
C LYS A 587 -6.18 -37.35 22.45
N PHE A 588 -5.35 -36.46 21.91
CA PHE A 588 -4.89 -35.26 22.60
C PHE A 588 -6.09 -34.38 22.99
N TYR A 589 -6.98 -34.10 22.04
CA TYR A 589 -8.18 -33.30 22.30
C TYR A 589 -9.08 -33.94 23.37
N LYS A 590 -9.39 -35.23 23.22
CA LYS A 590 -10.21 -35.98 24.19
C LYS A 590 -9.61 -35.98 25.58
N SER A 591 -8.28 -36.10 25.72
CA SER A 591 -7.61 -36.09 27.02
C SER A 591 -7.80 -34.78 27.81
N ARG A 592 -8.06 -33.67 27.11
CA ARG A 592 -8.27 -32.33 27.70
C ARG A 592 -9.74 -32.02 27.90
N ARG A 593 -10.55 -32.26 26.87
CA ARG A 593 -11.92 -31.73 26.75
C ARG A 593 -13.03 -32.77 26.83
N PHE A 594 -12.74 -34.05 27.03
CA PHE A 594 -13.78 -35.07 27.22
C PHE A 594 -13.81 -35.57 28.66
N ASP A 595 -15.01 -35.90 29.12
CA ASP A 595 -15.20 -36.65 30.35
C ASP A 595 -14.81 -38.12 30.13
N ALA A 596 -13.88 -38.63 30.94
CA ALA A 596 -13.34 -39.98 30.78
C ALA A 596 -14.35 -41.10 31.12
N ASN A 597 -15.42 -40.79 31.87
CA ASN A 597 -16.43 -41.75 32.29
C ASN A 597 -17.62 -41.78 31.31
N ILE A 598 -17.98 -40.62 30.74
CA ILE A 598 -19.19 -40.48 29.90
C ILE A 598 -18.84 -40.44 28.40
N GLY A 599 -17.60 -40.11 28.04
CA GLY A 599 -17.15 -40.07 26.63
C GLY A 599 -17.73 -38.91 25.83
N LEU A 600 -18.23 -37.87 26.50
CA LEU A 600 -18.78 -36.65 25.91
C LEU A 600 -17.87 -35.44 26.19
N PRO A 601 -17.91 -34.38 25.36
CA PRO A 601 -17.25 -33.11 25.65
C PRO A 601 -17.70 -32.54 26.99
N LYS A 602 -16.74 -32.00 27.77
CA LYS A 602 -17.00 -31.19 28.96
C LYS A 602 -17.58 -29.82 28.55
N PRO A 603 -18.26 -29.10 29.46
CA PRO A 603 -18.61 -27.70 29.22
C PRO A 603 -17.38 -26.87 28.83
N ASN A 604 -17.61 -25.88 27.97
CA ASN A 604 -16.56 -25.00 27.46
C ASN A 604 -15.90 -24.23 28.62
N ASP A 605 -14.58 -24.11 28.55
CA ASP A 605 -13.77 -23.29 29.43
C ASP A 605 -12.76 -22.52 28.59
N PHE A 606 -12.88 -21.20 28.54
CA PHE A 606 -12.00 -20.31 27.75
C PHE A 606 -11.14 -19.39 28.63
N HIS A 607 -10.92 -19.73 29.90
CA HIS A 607 -10.05 -18.94 30.79
C HIS A 607 -8.57 -19.01 30.39
N ASP A 608 -8.12 -20.15 29.85
CA ASP A 608 -6.77 -20.34 29.32
C ASP A 608 -6.74 -20.05 27.81
N PHE A 609 -6.33 -18.84 27.45
CA PHE A 609 -6.27 -18.37 26.06
C PHE A 609 -5.29 -19.19 25.19
N PRO A 610 -4.04 -19.47 25.61
CA PRO A 610 -3.16 -20.37 24.89
C PRO A 610 -3.78 -21.75 24.63
N GLU A 611 -4.42 -22.34 25.64
CA GLU A 611 -5.07 -23.65 25.47
C GLU A 611 -6.27 -23.56 24.51
N TYR A 612 -7.07 -22.49 24.59
CA TYR A 612 -8.17 -22.22 23.67
C TYR A 612 -7.71 -22.25 22.21
N PHE A 613 -6.67 -21.49 21.84
CA PHE A 613 -6.22 -21.42 20.45
C PHE A 613 -5.66 -22.75 19.92
N VAL A 614 -4.98 -23.52 20.78
CA VAL A 614 -4.50 -24.87 20.41
C VAL A 614 -5.67 -25.81 20.16
N LEU A 615 -6.71 -25.76 21.00
CA LEU A 615 -7.87 -26.63 20.87
C LEU A 615 -8.81 -26.22 19.73
N GLU A 616 -8.93 -24.92 19.46
CA GLU A 616 -9.66 -24.34 18.31
C GLU A 616 -9.11 -24.81 16.96
N ALA A 617 -7.78 -24.95 16.83
CA ALA A 617 -7.17 -25.39 15.57
C ALA A 617 -7.37 -26.88 15.25
N ILE A 618 -7.69 -27.72 16.24
CA ILE A 618 -7.75 -29.18 16.07
C ILE A 618 -8.96 -29.64 15.24
N PRO A 619 -10.20 -29.18 15.49
CA PRO A 619 -11.35 -29.50 14.63
C PRO A 619 -11.11 -29.25 13.15
N HIS A 620 -10.49 -28.12 12.80
CA HIS A 620 -10.11 -27.78 11.43
C HIS A 620 -9.09 -28.77 10.86
N ALA A 621 -7.99 -29.02 11.58
CA ALA A 621 -6.98 -29.97 11.17
C ALA A 621 -7.53 -31.38 10.98
N VAL A 622 -8.43 -31.82 11.86
CA VAL A 622 -9.13 -33.12 11.76
C VAL A 622 -10.06 -33.15 10.55
N ALA A 623 -10.82 -32.08 10.29
CA ALA A 623 -11.73 -32.00 9.15
C ALA A 623 -11.02 -32.06 7.79
N MET A 624 -9.77 -31.58 7.71
CA MET A 624 -8.94 -31.62 6.51
C MET A 624 -8.29 -32.98 6.21
N VAL A 625 -8.34 -33.95 7.15
CA VAL A 625 -7.78 -35.28 6.91
C VAL A 625 -8.56 -35.98 5.79
N ARG A 626 -7.83 -36.67 4.90
CA ARG A 626 -8.38 -37.44 3.77
C ARG A 626 -7.87 -38.87 3.80
N ALA A 627 -8.75 -39.83 3.58
CA ALA A 627 -8.43 -41.22 3.29
C ALA A 627 -8.03 -41.38 1.81
N ALA A 628 -7.64 -42.60 1.42
CA ALA A 628 -7.18 -42.90 0.05
C ALA A 628 -8.24 -42.60 -1.04
N ASP A 629 -9.52 -42.63 -0.69
CA ASP A 629 -10.66 -42.29 -1.54
C ASP A 629 -10.95 -40.78 -1.60
N LYS A 630 -10.06 -39.95 -1.05
CA LYS A 630 -10.23 -38.49 -0.91
C LYS A 630 -11.44 -38.09 -0.06
N LYS A 631 -12.02 -39.00 0.74
CA LYS A 631 -13.08 -38.70 1.72
C LYS A 631 -12.52 -38.50 3.12
N SER A 632 -13.26 -37.79 3.96
CA SER A 632 -12.90 -37.65 5.37
C SER A 632 -13.10 -39.00 6.08
N PRO A 633 -12.11 -39.48 6.85
CA PRO A 633 -12.26 -40.69 7.66
C PRO A 633 -13.48 -40.59 8.58
N ARG A 634 -14.15 -41.73 8.83
CA ARG A 634 -15.36 -41.76 9.64
C ARG A 634 -15.14 -41.19 11.04
N GLU A 635 -13.99 -41.48 11.65
CA GLU A 635 -13.58 -40.98 12.96
C GLU A 635 -13.46 -39.45 12.98
N ALA A 636 -12.98 -38.84 11.89
CA ALA A 636 -12.88 -37.39 11.77
C ALA A 636 -14.28 -36.74 11.66
N VAL A 637 -15.16 -37.33 10.85
CA VAL A 637 -16.55 -36.88 10.70
C VAL A 637 -17.30 -36.98 12.03
N GLU A 638 -17.23 -38.13 12.70
CA GLU A 638 -17.89 -38.34 14.00
C GLU A 638 -17.36 -37.39 15.06
N PHE A 639 -16.04 -37.16 15.12
CA PHE A 639 -15.41 -36.25 16.06
C PHE A 639 -15.93 -34.81 15.91
N VAL A 640 -15.86 -34.23 14.71
CA VAL A 640 -16.28 -32.84 14.46
C VAL A 640 -17.79 -32.68 14.72
N LEU A 641 -18.61 -33.64 14.29
CA LEU A 641 -20.04 -33.61 14.54
C LEU A 641 -20.39 -33.76 16.02
N GLN A 642 -19.65 -34.57 16.77
CA GLN A 642 -19.83 -34.73 18.21
C GLN A 642 -19.55 -33.41 18.94
N LEU A 643 -18.49 -32.69 18.58
CA LEU A 643 -18.19 -31.37 19.16
C LEU A 643 -19.31 -30.36 18.90
N LEU A 644 -19.82 -30.28 17.68
CA LEU A 644 -20.91 -29.35 17.34
C LEU A 644 -22.24 -29.72 18.02
N LYS A 645 -22.53 -31.02 18.12
CA LYS A 645 -23.77 -31.55 18.71
C LYS A 645 -23.83 -31.33 20.21
N TYR A 646 -22.71 -31.56 20.90
CA TYR A 646 -22.62 -31.51 22.36
C TYR A 646 -21.90 -30.25 22.88
N ASN A 647 -21.78 -29.20 22.04
CA ASN A 647 -21.28 -27.91 22.50
C ASN A 647 -22.16 -27.38 23.63
N ASP A 648 -21.54 -27.16 24.78
CA ASP A 648 -22.17 -26.66 26.00
C ASP A 648 -21.33 -25.51 26.55
N ASN A 649 -21.90 -24.30 26.58
CA ASN A 649 -21.24 -23.12 27.11
C ASN A 649 -21.73 -22.74 28.52
N ASN A 650 -22.49 -23.63 29.18
CA ASN A 650 -22.95 -23.38 30.54
C ASN A 650 -21.76 -23.34 31.52
N GLY A 651 -21.74 -22.32 32.37
CA GLY A 651 -20.67 -22.12 33.35
C GLY A 651 -19.40 -21.44 32.80
N ASN A 652 -19.36 -21.14 31.49
CA ASN A 652 -18.30 -20.35 30.88
C ASN A 652 -18.66 -18.84 30.90
N PRO A 653 -17.83 -17.94 31.46
CA PRO A 653 -18.11 -16.52 31.41
C PRO A 653 -17.87 -15.89 30.03
N TYR A 654 -17.25 -16.63 29.10
CA TYR A 654 -16.95 -16.17 27.75
C TYR A 654 -17.97 -16.66 26.72
N SER A 655 -18.15 -15.89 25.65
CA SER A 655 -18.98 -16.29 24.50
C SER A 655 -18.27 -17.39 23.69
N ASP A 656 -19.02 -18.37 23.22
CA ASP A 656 -18.57 -19.44 22.34
C ASP A 656 -18.84 -19.16 20.85
N VAL A 657 -19.18 -17.93 20.48
CA VAL A 657 -19.50 -17.57 19.10
C VAL A 657 -18.34 -17.83 18.13
N PHE A 658 -17.10 -17.54 18.52
CA PHE A 658 -15.92 -17.83 17.70
C PHE A 658 -15.65 -19.33 17.60
N TRP A 659 -15.75 -20.04 18.73
CA TRP A 659 -15.66 -21.49 18.80
C TRP A 659 -16.71 -22.20 17.92
N LEU A 660 -17.97 -21.77 18.00
CA LEU A 660 -19.06 -22.28 17.16
C LEU A 660 -18.83 -21.96 15.68
N ALA A 661 -18.33 -20.77 15.35
CA ALA A 661 -17.99 -20.39 13.99
C ALA A 661 -16.93 -21.33 13.41
N GLU A 662 -15.89 -21.66 14.19
CA GLU A 662 -14.82 -22.57 13.79
C GLU A 662 -15.31 -24.02 13.62
N LEU A 663 -16.13 -24.52 14.55
CA LEU A 663 -16.74 -25.85 14.42
C LEU A 663 -17.64 -25.94 13.19
N VAL A 664 -18.41 -24.90 12.89
CA VAL A 664 -19.25 -24.83 11.70
C VAL A 664 -18.41 -24.79 10.41
N GLN A 665 -17.28 -24.07 10.40
CA GLN A 665 -16.37 -24.06 9.25
C GLN A 665 -15.71 -25.43 9.04
N SER A 666 -15.25 -26.06 10.13
CA SER A 666 -14.69 -27.41 10.11
C SER A 666 -15.66 -28.43 9.48
N VAL A 667 -16.97 -28.29 9.73
CA VAL A 667 -17.98 -29.13 9.05
C VAL A 667 -17.98 -28.93 7.54
N GLY A 668 -17.88 -27.69 7.05
CA GLY A 668 -17.86 -27.38 5.61
C GLY A 668 -16.66 -27.98 4.88
N GLU A 669 -15.57 -28.23 5.61
CA GLU A 669 -14.33 -28.80 5.10
C GLU A 669 -14.34 -30.32 5.02
N LEU A 670 -15.26 -30.99 5.71
CA LEU A 670 -15.43 -32.44 5.60
C LEU A 670 -15.79 -32.84 4.17
N GLU A 671 -15.23 -33.96 3.72
CA GLU A 671 -15.61 -34.65 2.48
C GLU A 671 -16.43 -35.89 2.85
N PHE A 672 -17.76 -35.78 2.74
CA PHE A 672 -18.66 -36.87 3.13
C PHE A 672 -18.55 -38.05 2.16
N GLY A 673 -18.25 -39.24 2.68
CA GLY A 673 -18.44 -40.51 1.99
C GLY A 673 -19.89 -41.00 2.10
N GLN A 674 -20.26 -42.03 1.34
CA GLN A 674 -21.64 -42.54 1.26
C GLN A 674 -22.23 -42.92 2.64
N GLN A 675 -21.42 -43.50 3.52
CA GLN A 675 -21.84 -43.89 4.87
C GLN A 675 -22.08 -42.69 5.81
N SER A 676 -21.49 -41.52 5.51
CA SER A 676 -21.59 -40.31 6.33
C SER A 676 -22.76 -39.40 5.92
N ILE A 677 -23.44 -39.69 4.80
CA ILE A 677 -24.60 -38.93 4.32
C ILE A 677 -25.77 -38.98 5.32
N LEU A 678 -25.87 -40.05 6.12
CA LEU A 678 -26.89 -40.22 7.16
C LEU A 678 -26.87 -39.10 8.21
N PHE A 679 -25.73 -38.42 8.42
CA PHE A 679 -25.60 -37.33 9.39
C PHE A 679 -26.06 -35.96 8.84
N LEU A 680 -26.22 -35.83 7.52
CA LEU A 680 -26.45 -34.56 6.83
C LEU A 680 -27.74 -33.87 7.29
N THR A 681 -28.83 -34.61 7.47
CA THR A 681 -30.13 -34.05 7.90
C THR A 681 -30.06 -33.42 9.29
N SER A 682 -29.40 -34.09 10.24
CA SER A 682 -29.25 -33.57 11.60
C SER A 682 -28.33 -32.36 11.63
N LEU A 683 -27.30 -32.36 10.79
CA LEU A 683 -26.34 -31.27 10.67
C LEU A 683 -26.99 -30.01 10.10
N LEU A 684 -27.73 -30.12 9.00
CA LEU A 684 -28.40 -28.98 8.38
C LEU A 684 -29.42 -28.33 9.32
N LYS A 685 -30.18 -29.14 10.08
CA LYS A 685 -31.07 -28.64 11.14
C LYS A 685 -30.32 -27.89 12.24
N ARG A 686 -29.09 -28.29 12.56
CA ARG A 686 -28.26 -27.62 13.56
C ARG A 686 -27.74 -26.29 13.04
N ILE A 687 -27.26 -26.24 11.79
CA ILE A 687 -26.80 -25.01 11.15
C ILE A 687 -27.94 -24.01 11.00
N ASP A 688 -29.14 -24.46 10.60
CA ASP A 688 -30.34 -23.60 10.54
C ASP A 688 -30.67 -23.00 11.92
N ARG A 689 -30.65 -23.81 12.99
CA ARG A 689 -30.83 -23.28 14.36
C ARG A 689 -29.79 -22.23 14.74
N LEU A 690 -28.53 -22.40 14.34
CA LEU A 690 -27.48 -21.41 14.59
C LEU A 690 -27.72 -20.12 13.81
N LEU A 691 -28.20 -20.21 12.56
CA LEU A 691 -28.62 -19.05 11.78
C LEU A 691 -29.80 -18.30 12.42
N GLN A 692 -30.82 -19.02 12.90
CA GLN A 692 -31.95 -18.40 13.60
C GLN A 692 -31.53 -17.79 14.94
N PHE A 693 -30.64 -18.45 15.68
CA PHE A 693 -30.10 -17.95 16.95
C PHE A 693 -29.31 -16.65 16.74
N ASP A 694 -28.36 -16.65 15.80
CA ASP A 694 -27.52 -15.48 15.51
C ASP A 694 -28.34 -14.33 14.91
N ARG A 695 -29.48 -14.62 14.27
CA ARG A 695 -30.44 -13.59 13.84
C ARG A 695 -31.12 -12.89 15.02
N LEU A 696 -31.45 -13.62 16.08
CA LEU A 696 -32.07 -13.06 17.29
C LEU A 696 -31.04 -12.37 18.20
N MET A 697 -29.83 -12.92 18.27
CA MET A 697 -28.72 -12.38 19.06
C MET A 697 -27.45 -12.30 18.19
N PRO A 698 -27.29 -11.21 17.42
CA PRO A 698 -26.19 -11.09 16.46
C PRO A 698 -24.81 -11.18 17.10
N SER A 699 -24.03 -12.15 16.63
CA SER A 699 -22.60 -12.25 16.88
C SER A 699 -21.85 -10.99 16.44
N HIS A 700 -20.71 -10.74 17.09
CA HIS A 700 -19.82 -9.66 16.68
C HIS A 700 -19.50 -9.77 15.18
N ASN A 701 -19.85 -8.72 14.42
CA ASN A 701 -19.68 -8.66 12.97
C ASN A 701 -20.40 -9.77 12.17
N GLY A 702 -21.34 -10.50 12.77
CA GLY A 702 -22.08 -11.60 12.14
C GLY A 702 -21.22 -12.82 11.80
N ILE A 703 -20.14 -13.06 12.55
CA ILE A 703 -19.15 -14.12 12.24
C ILE A 703 -19.76 -15.52 12.21
N LEU A 704 -20.71 -15.82 13.08
CA LEU A 704 -21.39 -17.11 13.11
C LEU A 704 -22.30 -17.26 11.89
N THR A 705 -23.11 -16.24 11.58
CA THR A 705 -23.93 -16.21 10.34
C THR A 705 -23.08 -16.38 9.08
N VAL A 706 -21.95 -15.65 8.96
CA VAL A 706 -21.01 -15.78 7.84
C VAL A 706 -20.50 -17.22 7.70
N SER A 707 -20.11 -17.84 8.81
CA SER A 707 -19.61 -19.21 8.84
C SER A 707 -20.69 -20.21 8.41
N CYS A 708 -21.92 -20.06 8.91
CA CYS A 708 -23.06 -20.88 8.51
C CYS A 708 -23.39 -20.77 7.02
N ILE A 709 -23.44 -19.55 6.47
CA ILE A 709 -23.70 -19.32 5.03
C ILE A 709 -22.62 -19.99 4.17
N ARG A 710 -21.35 -19.83 4.54
CA ARG A 710 -20.23 -20.45 3.83
C ARG A 710 -20.30 -21.96 3.85
N THR A 711 -20.51 -22.55 5.04
CA THR A 711 -20.60 -24.00 5.21
C THR A 711 -21.79 -24.59 4.45
N LEU A 712 -22.97 -23.96 4.51
CA LEU A 712 -24.15 -24.40 3.74
C LEU A 712 -23.87 -24.42 2.24
N THR A 713 -23.20 -23.38 1.75
CA THR A 713 -22.84 -23.26 0.34
C THR A 713 -21.85 -24.34 -0.06
N GLN A 714 -20.78 -24.55 0.72
CA GLN A 714 -19.79 -25.60 0.44
C GLN A 714 -20.42 -26.99 0.41
N ILE A 715 -21.27 -27.32 1.38
CA ILE A 715 -21.97 -28.60 1.44
C ILE A 715 -22.89 -28.76 0.21
N ALA A 716 -23.63 -27.71 -0.17
CA ALA A 716 -24.51 -27.72 -1.34
C ALA A 716 -23.76 -27.93 -2.66
N LEU A 717 -22.57 -27.35 -2.78
CA LEU A 717 -21.72 -27.52 -3.96
C LEU A 717 -21.09 -28.92 -4.03
N LYS A 718 -20.59 -29.44 -2.91
CA LYS A 718 -19.98 -30.79 -2.84
C LYS A 718 -20.99 -31.91 -3.03
N LEU A 719 -22.24 -31.70 -2.62
CA LEU A 719 -23.32 -32.68 -2.66
C LEU A 719 -24.44 -32.24 -3.61
N SER A 720 -24.09 -31.64 -4.74
CA SER A 720 -25.03 -31.08 -5.73
C SER A 720 -26.09 -32.09 -6.21
N GLU A 721 -25.76 -33.37 -6.29
CA GLU A 721 -26.70 -34.44 -6.67
C GLU A 721 -27.76 -34.73 -5.60
N PHE A 722 -27.50 -34.37 -4.34
CA PHE A 722 -28.38 -34.62 -3.18
C PHE A 722 -29.06 -33.35 -2.66
N ILE A 723 -28.48 -32.18 -2.93
CA ILE A 723 -28.90 -30.88 -2.39
C ILE A 723 -29.30 -29.95 -3.53
N PRO A 724 -30.60 -29.68 -3.72
CA PRO A 724 -31.05 -28.75 -4.75
C PRO A 724 -30.55 -27.33 -4.44
N HIS A 725 -29.76 -26.75 -5.36
CA HIS A 725 -29.17 -25.42 -5.20
C HIS A 725 -30.23 -24.33 -4.97
N ASP A 726 -31.38 -24.40 -5.66
CA ASP A 726 -32.48 -23.42 -5.51
C ASP A 726 -33.00 -23.33 -4.06
N ARG A 727 -32.96 -24.45 -3.31
CA ARG A 727 -33.42 -24.47 -1.91
C ARG A 727 -32.43 -23.78 -0.98
N VAL A 728 -31.14 -23.94 -1.23
CA VAL A 728 -30.07 -23.27 -0.48
C VAL A 728 -30.01 -21.79 -0.86
N PHE A 729 -30.28 -21.48 -2.13
CA PHE A 729 -30.40 -20.11 -2.62
C PHE A 729 -31.47 -19.33 -1.85
N GLU A 730 -32.69 -19.86 -1.75
CA GLU A 730 -33.78 -19.22 -1.01
C GLU A 730 -33.53 -19.12 0.50
N LEU A 731 -32.75 -20.04 1.07
CA LEU A 731 -32.35 -19.98 2.48
C LEU A 731 -31.35 -18.85 2.75
N ILE A 732 -30.42 -18.58 1.83
CA ILE A 732 -29.37 -17.57 1.98
C ILE A 732 -29.84 -16.18 1.56
N ARG A 733 -30.77 -16.09 0.59
CA ARG A 733 -31.28 -14.83 0.02
C ARG A 733 -31.71 -13.76 1.05
N PRO A 734 -32.39 -14.07 2.17
CA PRO A 734 -32.79 -13.08 3.17
C PRO A 734 -31.62 -12.33 3.82
N PHE A 735 -30.42 -12.92 3.83
CA PHE A 735 -29.22 -12.33 4.44
C PHE A 735 -28.55 -11.24 3.57
N ARG A 736 -29.13 -10.93 2.40
CA ARG A 736 -28.74 -9.78 1.56
C ARG A 736 -29.48 -8.48 1.90
N ASP A 737 -30.41 -8.50 2.84
CA ASP A 737 -31.18 -7.31 3.22
C ASP A 737 -30.25 -6.16 3.68
N PHE A 738 -30.53 -4.93 3.23
CA PHE A 738 -29.67 -3.77 3.45
C PHE A 738 -29.45 -3.42 4.93
N LYS A 739 -30.37 -3.82 5.82
CA LYS A 739 -30.28 -3.61 7.28
C LYS A 739 -29.35 -4.61 7.96
N THR A 740 -28.97 -5.70 7.29
CA THR A 740 -28.02 -6.68 7.82
C THR A 740 -26.58 -6.16 7.74
N ILE A 741 -25.71 -6.66 8.62
CA ILE A 741 -24.29 -6.25 8.68
C ILE A 741 -23.63 -6.52 7.31
N TRP A 742 -22.87 -5.55 6.79
CA TRP A 742 -22.32 -5.63 5.43
C TRP A 742 -21.47 -6.89 5.18
N LYS A 743 -20.72 -7.40 6.18
CA LYS A 743 -19.95 -8.65 6.05
C LYS A 743 -20.85 -9.86 5.75
N VAL A 744 -22.02 -9.92 6.39
CA VAL A 744 -23.04 -10.97 6.16
C VAL A 744 -23.63 -10.82 4.76
N ARG A 745 -24.00 -9.59 4.34
CA ARG A 745 -24.51 -9.33 2.99
C ARG A 745 -23.55 -9.78 1.90
N ILE A 746 -22.26 -9.48 2.08
CA ILE A 746 -21.22 -9.83 1.11
C ILE A 746 -21.00 -11.33 1.06
N GLU A 747 -20.94 -12.02 2.20
CA GLU A 747 -20.83 -13.48 2.18
C GLU A 747 -22.07 -14.14 1.55
N ALA A 748 -23.28 -13.67 1.89
CA ALA A 748 -24.52 -14.13 1.26
C ALA A 748 -24.49 -13.92 -0.26
N SER A 749 -24.07 -12.75 -0.71
CA SER A 749 -23.95 -12.44 -2.14
C SER A 749 -22.93 -13.34 -2.84
N ARG A 750 -21.77 -13.61 -2.22
CA ARG A 750 -20.76 -14.53 -2.78
C ARG A 750 -21.28 -15.96 -2.87
N ALA A 751 -21.94 -16.44 -1.82
CA ALA A 751 -22.56 -17.76 -1.79
C ALA A 751 -23.60 -17.95 -2.89
N LEU A 752 -24.48 -16.96 -3.08
CA LEU A 752 -25.49 -17.00 -4.15
C LEU A 752 -24.85 -16.95 -5.55
N LEU A 753 -23.75 -16.20 -5.73
CA LEU A 753 -22.98 -16.21 -6.97
C LEU A 753 -22.35 -17.58 -7.25
N ASP A 754 -21.81 -18.26 -6.23
CA ASP A 754 -21.23 -19.60 -6.37
C ASP A 754 -22.30 -20.64 -6.75
N LEU A 755 -23.49 -20.57 -6.13
CA LEU A 755 -24.63 -21.44 -6.45
C LEU A 755 -25.17 -21.17 -7.87
N GLU A 756 -25.30 -19.90 -8.27
CA GLU A 756 -25.77 -19.52 -9.61
C GLU A 756 -24.76 -19.93 -10.68
N PHE A 757 -23.45 -19.79 -10.40
CA PHE A 757 -22.37 -20.24 -11.29
C PHE A 757 -22.42 -21.75 -11.53
N HIS A 758 -22.57 -22.55 -10.48
CA HIS A 758 -22.63 -24.01 -10.62
C HIS A 758 -23.94 -24.50 -11.27
N SER A 759 -25.07 -23.85 -11.00
CA SER A 759 -26.37 -24.29 -11.51
C SER A 759 -26.65 -23.82 -12.94
N LYS A 760 -26.21 -22.62 -13.31
CA LYS A 760 -26.58 -21.95 -14.58
C LYS A 760 -25.40 -21.36 -15.36
N GLY A 761 -24.17 -21.50 -14.87
CA GLY A 761 -22.95 -21.07 -15.55
C GLY A 761 -22.57 -19.61 -15.35
N ILE A 762 -21.45 -19.21 -15.96
CA ILE A 762 -20.82 -17.89 -15.76
C ILE A 762 -21.72 -16.71 -16.17
N GLY A 763 -22.50 -16.86 -17.25
CA GLY A 763 -23.39 -15.79 -17.73
C GLY A 763 -24.48 -15.41 -16.72
N ALA A 764 -25.09 -16.41 -16.07
CA ALA A 764 -26.09 -16.20 -15.02
C ALA A 764 -25.47 -15.60 -13.76
N ALA A 765 -24.31 -16.10 -13.33
CA ALA A 765 -23.55 -15.55 -12.21
C ALA A 765 -23.16 -14.07 -12.43
N LEU A 766 -22.71 -13.71 -13.63
CA LEU A 766 -22.36 -12.31 -13.95
C LEU A 766 -23.57 -11.39 -13.99
N SER A 767 -24.70 -11.88 -14.50
CA SER A 767 -25.95 -11.11 -14.48
C SER A 767 -26.43 -10.86 -13.03
N LEU A 768 -26.32 -11.87 -12.17
CA LEU A 768 -26.61 -11.75 -10.75
C LEU A 768 -25.62 -10.81 -10.04
N PHE A 769 -24.33 -10.87 -10.40
CA PHE A 769 -23.29 -10.00 -9.88
C PHE A 769 -23.57 -8.53 -10.19
N ILE A 770 -23.93 -8.19 -11.44
CA ILE A 770 -24.25 -6.81 -11.83
C ILE A 770 -25.39 -6.27 -10.96
N LYS A 771 -26.48 -7.03 -10.85
CA LYS A 771 -27.62 -6.67 -9.98
C LYS A 771 -27.18 -6.47 -8.53
N TYR A 772 -26.38 -7.38 -8.00
CA TYR A 772 -25.97 -7.33 -6.58
C TYR A 772 -25.00 -6.20 -6.30
N LEU A 773 -24.22 -5.80 -7.30
CA LEU A 773 -23.30 -4.68 -7.19
C LEU A 773 -24.04 -3.34 -7.13
N GLU A 774 -25.11 -3.17 -7.92
CA GLU A 774 -25.98 -1.99 -7.87
C GLU A 774 -26.71 -1.86 -6.53
N GLU A 775 -27.09 -2.99 -5.93
CA GLU A 775 -27.76 -3.05 -4.62
C GLU A 775 -26.79 -2.87 -3.44
N GLU A 776 -25.47 -2.96 -3.63
CA GLU A 776 -24.50 -2.92 -2.52
C GLU A 776 -24.04 -1.48 -2.22
N PRO A 777 -24.42 -0.91 -1.06
CA PRO A 777 -24.07 0.47 -0.70
C PRO A 777 -22.62 0.63 -0.25
N SER A 778 -21.94 -0.44 0.19
CA SER A 778 -20.57 -0.36 0.68
C SER A 778 -19.58 -0.40 -0.49
N LEU A 779 -18.74 0.64 -0.62
CA LEU A 779 -17.62 0.66 -1.57
C LEU A 779 -16.69 -0.55 -1.37
N ARG A 780 -16.45 -0.94 -0.12
CA ARG A 780 -15.65 -2.13 0.21
C ARG A 780 -16.36 -3.42 -0.18
N GLY A 781 -17.67 -3.47 -0.01
CA GLY A 781 -18.52 -4.58 -0.42
C GLY A 781 -18.49 -4.80 -1.94
N GLN A 782 -18.67 -3.71 -2.70
CA GLN A 782 -18.59 -3.70 -4.16
C GLN A 782 -17.28 -4.31 -4.68
N VAL A 783 -16.14 -3.90 -4.10
CA VAL A 783 -14.82 -4.47 -4.47
C VAL A 783 -14.75 -5.96 -4.16
N LYS A 784 -15.25 -6.39 -2.98
CA LYS A 784 -15.22 -7.81 -2.59
C LYS A 784 -16.09 -8.69 -3.49
N LEU A 785 -17.23 -8.19 -3.96
CA LEU A 785 -18.05 -8.88 -4.96
C LEU A 785 -17.33 -8.97 -6.30
N ALA A 786 -16.70 -7.88 -6.75
CA ALA A 786 -15.98 -7.86 -8.02
C ALA A 786 -14.76 -8.80 -8.03
N VAL A 787 -14.01 -8.88 -6.93
CA VAL A 787 -12.94 -9.87 -6.74
C VAL A 787 -13.48 -11.30 -6.89
N HIS A 788 -14.64 -11.58 -6.28
CA HIS A 788 -15.25 -12.90 -6.31
C HIS A 788 -15.75 -13.26 -7.71
N ALA A 789 -16.44 -12.34 -8.38
CA ALA A 789 -16.89 -12.51 -9.77
C ALA A 789 -15.72 -12.71 -10.74
N MET A 790 -14.61 -11.99 -10.53
CA MET A 790 -13.36 -12.19 -11.28
C MET A 790 -12.81 -13.61 -11.12
N ARG A 791 -12.80 -14.15 -9.89
CA ARG A 791 -12.38 -15.53 -9.62
C ARG A 791 -13.24 -16.54 -10.37
N LEU A 792 -14.57 -16.35 -10.38
CA LEU A 792 -15.48 -17.21 -11.15
C LEU A 792 -15.18 -17.18 -12.65
N CYS A 793 -14.86 -16.01 -13.20
CA CYS A 793 -14.44 -15.89 -14.61
C CYS A 793 -13.13 -16.65 -14.88
N GLN A 794 -12.16 -16.61 -13.96
CA GLN A 794 -10.90 -17.35 -14.08
C GLN A 794 -11.12 -18.86 -14.05
N ILE A 795 -11.98 -19.36 -13.15
CA ILE A 795 -12.37 -20.78 -13.09
C ILE A 795 -13.01 -21.21 -14.42
N SER A 796 -13.96 -20.41 -14.91
CA SER A 796 -14.65 -20.69 -16.18
C SER A 796 -13.74 -20.68 -17.41
N SER A 797 -12.62 -19.94 -17.38
CA SER A 797 -11.69 -19.84 -18.51
C SER A 797 -10.80 -21.08 -18.67
N GLY A 798 -10.77 -21.97 -17.66
CA GLY A 798 -10.01 -23.22 -17.68
C GLY A 798 -10.80 -24.45 -18.18
N SER A 799 -12.11 -24.32 -18.39
CA SER A 799 -13.01 -25.38 -18.88
C SER A 799 -13.79 -24.86 -20.10
N ASP A 800 -13.68 -25.52 -21.24
CA ASP A 800 -14.24 -25.08 -22.53
C ASP A 800 -15.71 -24.58 -22.48
N SER A 801 -15.93 -23.30 -22.82
CA SER A 801 -17.00 -22.74 -23.68
C SER A 801 -17.24 -21.23 -23.44
N ILE A 802 -16.33 -20.37 -23.92
CA ILE A 802 -16.57 -18.91 -24.01
C ILE A 802 -17.67 -18.57 -25.03
N ASP A 803 -18.13 -19.54 -25.84
CA ASP A 803 -19.20 -19.40 -26.84
C ASP A 803 -20.61 -19.14 -26.27
N THR A 804 -20.79 -19.08 -24.95
CA THR A 804 -22.10 -18.87 -24.29
C THR A 804 -22.35 -17.44 -23.78
N LEU A 805 -21.37 -16.54 -23.86
CA LEU A 805 -21.56 -15.16 -23.40
C LEU A 805 -22.36 -14.33 -24.40
N LYS A 806 -23.62 -14.05 -24.07
CA LYS A 806 -24.49 -13.16 -24.85
C LYS A 806 -23.88 -11.75 -24.92
N SER A 807 -23.87 -11.14 -26.11
CA SER A 807 -23.38 -9.77 -26.35
C SER A 807 -23.95 -8.75 -25.35
N ASP A 808 -25.21 -8.91 -24.95
CA ASP A 808 -25.91 -8.04 -23.98
C ASP A 808 -25.24 -8.00 -22.61
N MET A 809 -24.60 -9.10 -22.19
CA MET A 809 -23.88 -9.17 -20.92
C MET A 809 -22.64 -8.28 -21.02
N LEU A 810 -21.83 -8.42 -22.08
CA LEU A 810 -20.63 -7.61 -22.29
C LEU A 810 -20.98 -6.11 -22.32
N VAL A 811 -22.07 -5.74 -23.00
CA VAL A 811 -22.60 -4.37 -22.97
C VAL A 811 -22.95 -3.94 -21.55
N SER A 812 -23.55 -4.81 -20.73
CA SER A 812 -23.90 -4.48 -19.34
C SER A 812 -22.68 -4.27 -18.46
N LEU A 813 -21.62 -5.09 -18.59
CA LEU A 813 -20.36 -4.86 -17.87
C LEU A 813 -19.65 -3.59 -18.34
N LEU A 814 -19.68 -3.27 -19.64
CA LEU A 814 -19.10 -2.04 -20.18
C LEU A 814 -19.86 -0.80 -19.69
N ARG A 815 -21.20 -0.85 -19.65
CA ARG A 815 -22.02 0.22 -19.06
C ARG A 815 -21.75 0.38 -17.57
N LEU A 816 -21.57 -0.73 -16.86
CA LEU A 816 -21.22 -0.69 -15.44
C LEU A 816 -19.82 -0.09 -15.22
N LEU A 817 -18.86 -0.41 -16.08
CA LEU A 817 -17.50 0.16 -16.07
C LEU A 817 -17.49 1.66 -16.35
N ASP A 818 -18.36 2.12 -17.25
CA ASP A 818 -18.57 3.54 -17.59
C ASP A 818 -19.50 4.27 -16.58
N GLY A 819 -20.19 3.51 -15.74
CA GLY A 819 -21.18 4.02 -14.80
C GLY A 819 -20.57 4.73 -13.58
N HIS A 820 -21.39 5.58 -12.95
CA HIS A 820 -21.02 6.34 -11.75
C HIS A 820 -20.52 5.46 -10.58
N ILE A 821 -21.02 4.22 -10.46
CA ILE A 821 -20.59 3.27 -9.41
C ILE A 821 -19.12 2.90 -9.59
N ALA A 822 -18.70 2.55 -10.81
CA ALA A 822 -17.30 2.25 -11.10
C ALA A 822 -16.42 3.50 -11.10
N PHE A 823 -16.92 4.65 -11.55
CA PHE A 823 -16.21 5.92 -11.50
C PHE A 823 -15.83 6.32 -10.07
N ASN A 824 -16.76 6.19 -9.12
CA ASN A 824 -16.56 6.54 -7.71
C ASN A 824 -15.77 5.49 -6.93
N ASN A 825 -15.43 4.34 -7.53
CA ASN A 825 -14.74 3.24 -6.87
C ASN A 825 -13.64 2.66 -7.78
N VAL A 826 -12.46 3.28 -7.73
CA VAL A 826 -11.30 2.94 -8.58
C VAL A 826 -10.91 1.45 -8.50
N PHE A 827 -11.01 0.85 -7.31
CA PHE A 827 -10.74 -0.58 -7.13
C PHE A 827 -11.80 -1.46 -7.79
N LEU A 828 -13.08 -1.10 -7.70
CA LEU A 828 -14.14 -1.79 -8.44
C LEU A 828 -13.90 -1.69 -9.94
N ARG A 829 -13.59 -0.49 -10.45
CA ARG A 829 -13.29 -0.23 -11.86
C ARG A 829 -12.15 -1.11 -12.36
N HIS A 830 -11.09 -1.25 -11.56
CA HIS A 830 -9.98 -2.16 -11.84
C HIS A 830 -10.46 -3.62 -11.98
N HIS A 831 -11.24 -4.14 -11.03
CA HIS A 831 -11.70 -5.54 -11.08
C HIS A 831 -12.70 -5.78 -12.22
N LEU A 832 -13.56 -4.81 -12.53
CA LEU A 832 -14.45 -4.88 -13.71
C LEU A 832 -13.65 -4.94 -15.02
N PHE A 833 -12.59 -4.14 -15.13
CA PHE A 833 -11.68 -4.22 -16.27
C PHE A 833 -10.99 -5.59 -16.35
N CYS A 834 -10.50 -6.13 -15.23
CA CYS A 834 -9.90 -7.47 -15.17
C CYS A 834 -10.89 -8.57 -15.57
N ILE A 835 -12.15 -8.51 -15.11
CA ILE A 835 -13.22 -9.41 -15.55
C ILE A 835 -13.35 -9.38 -17.07
N ILE A 836 -13.43 -8.19 -17.67
CA ILE A 836 -13.56 -8.04 -19.14
C ILE A 836 -12.33 -8.62 -19.86
N GLN A 837 -11.12 -8.44 -19.34
CA GLN A 837 -9.90 -9.03 -19.94
C GLN A 837 -9.95 -10.56 -19.88
N ILE A 838 -10.33 -11.14 -18.73
CA ILE A 838 -10.44 -12.59 -18.56
C ILE A 838 -11.48 -13.17 -19.53
N LEU A 839 -12.66 -12.54 -19.62
CA LEU A 839 -13.71 -12.96 -20.56
C LEU A 839 -13.25 -12.82 -22.04
N ALA A 840 -12.33 -11.90 -22.33
CA ALA A 840 -11.72 -11.74 -23.65
C ALA A 840 -10.54 -12.71 -23.90
N GLY A 841 -10.31 -13.69 -23.02
CA GLY A 841 -9.21 -14.66 -23.14
C GLY A 841 -7.82 -14.05 -22.92
N ARG A 842 -7.75 -12.84 -22.33
CA ARG A 842 -6.50 -12.12 -22.06
C ARG A 842 -6.09 -12.28 -20.60
N PRO A 843 -4.78 -12.35 -20.31
CA PRO A 843 -4.33 -12.30 -18.93
C PRO A 843 -4.77 -10.97 -18.30
N PRO A 844 -5.25 -10.94 -17.04
CA PRO A 844 -5.55 -9.69 -16.35
C PRO A 844 -4.23 -8.89 -16.23
N THR A 845 -4.14 -7.75 -16.92
CA THR A 845 -2.87 -7.05 -17.21
C THR A 845 -2.44 -6.02 -16.15
N LEU A 846 -2.99 -6.05 -14.93
CA LEU A 846 -2.71 -5.02 -13.91
C LEU A 846 -2.43 -5.63 -12.52
N TYR A 847 -1.52 -4.96 -11.79
CA TYR A 847 -0.94 -5.32 -10.49
C TYR A 847 -1.94 -5.95 -9.49
N GLY A 848 -1.54 -7.03 -8.80
CA GLY A 848 -2.27 -7.58 -7.64
C GLY A 848 -3.24 -8.73 -7.91
N VAL A 849 -3.31 -9.28 -9.13
CA VAL A 849 -4.11 -10.47 -9.44
C VAL A 849 -3.19 -11.71 -9.44
N PRO A 850 -3.29 -12.62 -8.45
CA PRO A 850 -2.52 -13.86 -8.48
C PRO A 850 -2.93 -14.70 -9.70
N ARG A 851 -1.95 -15.16 -10.48
CA ARG A 851 -2.16 -16.37 -11.31
C ARG A 851 -2.15 -17.54 -10.33
N GLU A 852 -3.32 -18.03 -9.94
CA GLU A 852 -3.41 -19.29 -9.22
C GLU A 852 -3.14 -20.43 -10.22
N THR A 853 -1.90 -20.93 -10.24
CA THR A 853 -1.40 -21.99 -11.15
C THR A 853 -1.77 -23.41 -10.70
N ARG A 854 -2.59 -23.56 -9.65
CA ARG A 854 -3.10 -24.88 -9.25
C ARG A 854 -4.24 -25.25 -10.20
N THR A 855 -4.17 -26.45 -10.77
CA THR A 855 -5.34 -27.11 -11.38
C THR A 855 -6.47 -27.02 -10.37
N LEU A 856 -7.46 -26.18 -10.64
CA LEU A 856 -8.67 -26.10 -9.84
C LEU A 856 -9.42 -27.42 -10.05
N LEU A 857 -9.18 -28.39 -9.18
CA LEU A 857 -10.01 -29.59 -9.12
C LEU A 857 -11.35 -29.18 -8.49
N MET A 858 -12.37 -29.03 -9.33
CA MET A 858 -13.76 -29.11 -8.89
C MET A 858 -14.08 -30.59 -8.65
N GLY A 859 -14.10 -30.99 -7.38
CA GLY A 859 -14.60 -32.28 -6.88
C GLY A 859 -14.02 -33.53 -7.55
N ASP A 860 -12.99 -34.15 -6.98
CA ASP A 860 -12.64 -35.52 -7.35
C ASP A 860 -13.77 -36.48 -6.93
N ALA A 861 -14.49 -37.04 -7.90
CA ALA A 861 -15.61 -37.95 -7.71
C ALA A 861 -15.32 -39.32 -8.33
N GLU A 862 -15.73 -40.41 -7.64
CA GLU A 862 -16.37 -41.56 -8.28
C GLU A 862 -17.20 -42.42 -7.30
N ALA A 863 -18.41 -42.77 -7.74
CA ALA A 863 -19.41 -43.77 -7.31
C ALA A 863 -20.05 -43.71 -5.90
N CYS A 864 -21.39 -43.55 -5.83
CA CYS A 864 -22.34 -44.68 -5.72
C CYS A 864 -23.83 -44.23 -5.68
N ILE A 865 -24.70 -45.10 -6.19
CA ILE A 865 -26.12 -44.88 -6.57
C ILE A 865 -27.12 -44.95 -5.39
N GLU A 866 -28.21 -44.17 -5.54
CA GLU A 866 -29.54 -44.17 -4.90
C GLU A 866 -29.74 -43.66 -3.45
N GLN A 867 -30.39 -42.48 -3.33
CA GLN A 867 -31.62 -42.23 -2.53
C GLN A 867 -32.08 -40.76 -2.67
N LYS A 868 -33.37 -40.53 -2.95
CA LYS A 868 -33.98 -39.19 -3.17
C LYS A 868 -34.58 -38.58 -1.90
N ASN A 869 -34.44 -37.25 -1.79
CA ASN A 869 -35.15 -36.27 -0.96
C ASN A 869 -34.85 -36.19 0.55
N ILE A 870 -33.79 -35.44 0.90
CA ILE A 870 -33.47 -35.02 2.29
C ILE A 870 -33.95 -33.58 2.62
N PHE A 871 -34.17 -32.72 1.62
CA PHE A 871 -34.42 -31.28 1.83
C PHE A 871 -35.89 -30.85 1.97
N SER A 872 -36.87 -31.72 1.71
CA SER A 872 -38.29 -31.30 1.77
C SER A 872 -38.76 -30.96 3.19
N ALA A 873 -38.03 -31.39 4.24
CA ALA A 873 -38.40 -31.19 5.64
C ALA A 873 -37.91 -29.87 6.26
N LEU A 874 -36.91 -29.19 5.67
CA LEU A 874 -36.37 -27.93 6.21
C LEU A 874 -37.13 -26.69 5.70
N VAL A 875 -37.77 -26.78 4.54
CA VAL A 875 -38.52 -25.66 3.94
C VAL A 875 -40.00 -25.65 4.32
N SER A 876 -40.56 -26.80 4.73
CA SER A 876 -41.96 -26.90 5.16
C SER A 876 -42.28 -26.21 6.50
N GLU A 877 -41.27 -25.75 7.25
CA GLU A 877 -41.45 -25.06 8.54
C GLU A 877 -41.25 -23.53 8.47
N VAL A 878 -40.89 -22.97 7.31
CA VAL A 878 -40.83 -21.51 7.13
C VAL A 878 -42.18 -21.00 6.65
N LYS A 879 -43.09 -20.68 7.59
CA LYS A 879 -44.27 -19.87 7.26
C LYS A 879 -43.84 -18.42 6.99
N PRO A 880 -44.29 -17.77 5.89
CA PRO A 880 -44.22 -16.32 5.81
C PRO A 880 -45.11 -15.72 6.93
N PRO A 881 -44.71 -14.60 7.55
CA PRO A 881 -45.56 -13.95 8.54
C PRO A 881 -46.84 -13.45 7.88
N ASP A 882 -47.99 -13.90 8.40
CA ASP A 882 -49.31 -13.40 8.03
C ASP A 882 -49.40 -11.90 8.36
N LEU A 883 -49.74 -11.09 7.35
CA LEU A 883 -50.17 -9.70 7.53
C LEU A 883 -51.48 -9.71 8.32
N PRO A 884 -51.63 -8.93 9.40
CA PRO A 884 -52.91 -8.81 10.07
C PRO A 884 -53.88 -8.02 9.17
N SER A 885 -54.84 -8.73 8.57
CA SER A 885 -56.04 -8.15 7.98
C SER A 885 -57.07 -7.86 9.07
N ASP A 886 -57.66 -6.68 8.98
CA ASP A 886 -58.78 -6.12 9.75
C ASP A 886 -58.42 -5.31 11.02
N ILE A 887 -58.46 -3.98 10.87
CA ILE A 887 -59.08 -2.94 11.75
C ILE A 887 -59.05 -1.59 10.96
N PRO A 888 -60.08 -0.72 11.05
CA PRO A 888 -60.60 0.07 9.92
C PRO A 888 -60.04 1.49 9.75
N HIS A 889 -60.17 2.04 8.54
CA HIS A 889 -59.87 3.44 8.18
C HIS A 889 -60.76 4.47 8.90
N PRO A 890 -60.20 5.64 9.25
CA PRO A 890 -60.85 6.93 8.95
C PRO A 890 -59.83 8.04 8.53
N PRO A 891 -60.25 9.27 8.18
CA PRO A 891 -60.54 9.77 6.82
C PRO A 891 -59.52 10.80 6.27
N GLU A 892 -59.72 11.20 5.01
CA GLU A 892 -58.92 12.16 4.21
C GLU A 892 -58.72 13.56 4.86
N PRO A 893 -57.64 14.30 4.48
CA PRO A 893 -57.40 15.66 4.98
C PRO A 893 -58.10 16.72 4.11
N PRO A 894 -58.68 17.79 4.70
CA PRO A 894 -58.97 19.00 3.96
C PRO A 894 -57.82 20.03 4.07
N SER A 895 -57.67 20.78 2.99
CA SER A 895 -56.84 21.96 2.78
C SER A 895 -57.17 23.13 3.72
N ASN A 896 -56.17 23.75 4.35
CA ASN A 896 -55.87 25.21 4.38
C ASN A 896 -54.92 25.62 5.52
N VAL A 897 -54.01 26.54 5.18
CA VAL A 897 -53.03 27.33 5.97
C VAL A 897 -53.78 28.32 6.91
N PRO A 898 -53.33 28.70 8.14
CA PRO A 898 -52.14 29.56 8.37
C PRO A 898 -51.30 29.40 9.66
N ASP A 899 -50.07 29.93 9.57
CA ASP A 899 -49.10 30.38 10.60
C ASP A 899 -49.71 31.35 11.67
N PRO A 900 -49.01 31.81 12.76
CA PRO A 900 -47.62 31.60 13.22
C PRO A 900 -47.44 31.47 14.78
N LEU A 901 -46.17 31.49 15.25
CA LEU A 901 -45.63 32.00 16.55
C LEU A 901 -45.20 31.03 17.69
N GLU A 902 -43.90 31.17 18.03
CA GLU A 902 -43.26 31.30 19.37
C GLU A 902 -43.11 30.13 20.37
N LEU A 903 -41.84 29.65 20.47
CA LEU A 903 -40.93 29.55 21.65
C LEU A 903 -41.27 28.67 22.92
N PRO A 904 -40.24 28.23 23.70
CA PRO A 904 -40.12 27.00 24.53
C PRO A 904 -40.40 27.28 26.05
N PRO A 905 -39.95 26.56 27.14
CA PRO A 905 -39.04 25.40 27.33
C PRO A 905 -39.37 24.38 28.48
N ASP A 906 -38.43 23.46 28.75
CA ASP A 906 -38.03 22.79 30.01
C ASP A 906 -38.90 21.77 30.81
N MET A 907 -38.29 20.57 30.99
CA MET A 907 -38.21 19.57 32.10
C MET A 907 -39.03 19.79 33.41
N PRO A 908 -39.40 18.76 34.25
CA PRO A 908 -38.60 17.57 34.63
C PRO A 908 -39.36 16.23 35.02
N ASN A 909 -38.56 15.20 35.33
CA ASN A 909 -38.77 13.93 36.12
C ASN A 909 -39.77 14.02 37.31
N PRO A 910 -40.31 12.94 37.97
CA PRO A 910 -39.66 11.63 38.27
C PRO A 910 -40.53 10.33 38.49
N SER A 911 -39.85 9.16 38.48
CA SER A 911 -39.86 7.98 39.39
C SER A 911 -41.11 7.20 39.92
N HIS A 912 -40.91 5.85 40.02
CA HIS A 912 -41.51 4.79 40.89
C HIS A 912 -42.94 4.29 40.60
N ASP A 913 -43.34 3.01 40.69
CA ASP A 913 -42.78 1.70 41.04
C ASP A 913 -43.81 0.62 40.57
N VAL A 914 -43.41 -0.64 40.32
CA VAL A 914 -44.07 -1.89 40.78
C VAL A 914 -43.22 -3.13 40.37
N VAL A 915 -42.65 -3.75 41.41
CA VAL A 915 -42.28 -5.16 41.68
C VAL A 915 -43.10 -6.21 40.89
N GLY A 916 -42.65 -7.37 40.42
CA GLY A 916 -41.40 -8.12 40.49
C GLY A 916 -41.69 -9.57 40.05
N CYS A 917 -40.75 -10.20 39.33
CA CYS A 917 -40.51 -11.65 39.28
C CYS A 917 -39.17 -11.89 38.58
N SER A 918 -38.12 -12.00 39.39
CA SER A 918 -36.81 -12.59 39.08
C SER A 918 -36.98 -14.08 38.70
N ALA A 919 -36.19 -14.72 37.85
CA ALA A 919 -34.73 -14.71 37.79
C ALA A 919 -34.25 -15.22 36.41
N TRP A 920 -32.94 -15.14 36.18
CA TRP A 920 -32.17 -15.45 34.95
C TRP A 920 -31.85 -14.25 34.05
N PHE A 921 -31.21 -13.22 34.59
CA PHE A 921 -30.27 -12.37 33.83
C PHE A 921 -29.28 -11.69 34.79
N GLN A 922 -28.00 -12.01 34.66
CA GLN A 922 -26.94 -11.02 34.85
C GLN A 922 -26.02 -11.09 33.64
N GLY A 923 -26.30 -10.24 32.66
CA GLY A 923 -25.32 -9.89 31.65
C GLY A 923 -24.30 -8.92 32.24
N ARG A 924 -23.02 -9.13 31.94
CA ARG A 924 -22.07 -8.04 31.81
C ARG A 924 -21.63 -7.97 30.36
N ARG A 925 -21.92 -6.82 29.76
CA ARG A 925 -21.32 -6.37 28.50
C ARG A 925 -19.80 -6.39 28.67
N TYR A 926 -19.11 -7.16 27.84
CA TYR A 926 -17.79 -6.80 27.40
C TYR A 926 -17.76 -6.95 25.87
N CYS A 927 -17.65 -5.80 25.23
CA CYS A 927 -17.25 -5.70 23.84
C CYS A 927 -15.81 -6.22 23.70
N PHE A 928 -15.56 -6.94 22.62
CA PHE A 928 -14.37 -6.74 21.80
C PHE A 928 -14.82 -6.44 20.37
#